data_AF-A0A1G6R393-F1
#
_entry.id   AF-A0A1G6R393-F1
#
_cell.length_a   1.000
_cell.length_b   1.000
_cell.length_c   1.000
_cell.angle_alpha   90.00
_cell.angle_beta   90.00
_cell.angle_gamma   90.00
#
_symmetry.space_group_name_H-M   'P 1'
#
loop_
_entity.id
_entity.type
_entity.pdbx_description
1 polymer ?
#
loop_
_entity_poly.entity_id
_entity_poly.type
_entity_poly.pdbx_seq_one_letter_code
_entity_poly.pdbx_strand_id
1 'polypeptide(L)'
;MMKKLLLLIVWWPFAGNGYSQEHTYGVPEVPWPETLGNHRAVVECPVQGLAHVKLFWRRHDAAPEQKRLLILAANGDTVRHIYRITVNKEMAEFVFEPVNGRGTYYVYYLPWKGRKENGWFAGDYLKPETAPDPAWMQRQGLPASAAQLLLSKVSRLEARTDFDRFYPMEVTATAAELRTLMARYPQKMILFPEDRRFPVKMKSDLPYRWIRYGPAAAFSGTAQRNEYYTFQVGVFAAGGPLKDLKVRFGKTPFPVTCFNTGGRDSRGVAFTKTLDVAEGTVQPLWLGVDVPATAKPGRYTFTVSVSAEGVPEQRVPVTLQVDNKMIAERGDHELWRHSRLRWLNSTLGIDDAVVAPYTALKRNQYTITGSTAAVTVGPMGLPESIRTFGAGLLAAPVNFIVETSEGVEKWNTGRPEFIKETGGLIRWKARASNQRFTLVCTGSMEADGYMRFHITVSGHVPVSIKDIRLQLPVQKAISKYFMGMGLPGCETPAVYNWKWKGPQDAFWTGDVHAGIFCELRGARYSGPLLNLYHPPPPPAWYNQDKGGFSLHQQGAVRYATAYSGDRMLDAADTLRFEFALLPTPVKQADTRSQFTDRYYHNGSDPLPHEADLKTGIRIFNVHHANAINPYINYPFLTVDTIRAVTNTWHKKGLKVKLYYTTRELTNQVPELWALRSLGNEVLADGRGGGYVWLREHLVDHYDPQWFTTIGGYERSDAALLTSGDSRWYNYYIEGLRWLVKYTGIDGLYLDDVSYDRDLLKRMRKVMDQVRPGCIIDLHSNTGFSKGPATQYTEFFPYINKLWFGESFQYHKMPPANWLVEVSGLPFGLMGDMLHGGGNPWRGMVYGMTVRYPWYTEGVNCDPRDIWKVWDDFGIADAKMTGYWEKAPVVTTDNPAVLATAYSRNDRLLIAVASWATDTAVVKLNIDWKRIGWSPRGGSVKAPLIPGFQPAQKFEKDQRIPVAPQKGWLLIIDQ
;
A
#
# COMPACT_ATOMS: atom_id res chain seq x y z
N MET A 1 -0.84 -47.55 85.04
CA MET A 1 -0.97 -48.68 84.10
C MET A 1 -1.66 -48.16 82.83
N MET A 2 -0.93 -47.83 81.78
CA MET A 2 -0.61 -48.73 80.65
C MET A 2 -1.85 -49.32 79.96
N LYS A 3 -2.20 -48.85 78.76
CA LYS A 3 -1.80 -49.50 77.49
C LYS A 3 -2.18 -48.64 76.27
N LYS A 4 -1.18 -48.53 75.39
CA LYS A 4 -1.19 -47.93 74.05
C LYS A 4 -1.99 -48.81 73.08
N LEU A 5 -2.71 -48.19 72.14
CA LEU A 5 -3.07 -48.82 70.87
C LEU A 5 -2.45 -47.98 69.75
N LEU A 6 -1.55 -48.61 68.99
CA LEU A 6 -0.85 -48.04 67.83
C LEU A 6 -1.83 -47.94 66.65
N LEU A 7 -1.89 -46.76 66.01
CA LEU A 7 -2.35 -46.62 64.63
C LEU A 7 -1.12 -46.34 63.76
N LEU A 8 -0.80 -47.27 62.85
CA LEU A 8 0.21 -47.07 61.80
C LEU A 8 -0.36 -46.08 60.76
N ILE A 9 0.24 -44.89 60.66
CA ILE A 9 0.06 -43.99 59.51
C ILE A 9 1.23 -44.22 58.58
N VAL A 10 0.95 -44.83 57.42
CA VAL A 10 1.90 -44.94 56.30
C VAL A 10 2.05 -43.56 55.68
N TRP A 11 3.23 -42.95 55.83
CA TRP A 11 3.62 -41.74 55.12
C TRP A 11 4.01 -42.11 53.68
N TRP A 12 3.20 -41.70 52.71
CA TRP A 12 3.65 -41.54 51.32
C TRP A 12 4.34 -40.18 51.19
N PRO A 13 5.55 -40.10 50.61
CA PRO A 13 6.19 -38.82 50.34
C PRO A 13 5.43 -38.15 49.19
N PHE A 14 4.81 -37.00 49.47
CA PHE A 14 4.38 -36.07 48.43
C PHE A 14 5.63 -35.62 47.67
N ALA A 15 5.81 -36.12 46.45
CA ALA A 15 6.66 -35.48 45.46
C ALA A 15 6.05 -34.10 45.15
N GLY A 16 6.71 -33.04 45.59
CA GLY A 16 6.31 -31.67 45.27
C GLY A 16 6.45 -31.43 43.77
N ASN A 17 5.32 -31.32 43.07
CA ASN A 17 5.29 -30.71 41.75
C ASN A 17 5.68 -29.24 41.91
N GLY A 18 6.89 -28.90 41.46
CA GLY A 18 7.41 -27.53 41.46
C GLY A 18 6.62 -26.64 40.53
N TYR A 19 5.61 -25.95 41.06
CA TYR A 19 5.11 -24.73 40.43
C TYR A 19 6.16 -23.63 40.62
N SER A 20 6.72 -23.15 39.51
CA SER A 20 7.55 -21.95 39.45
C SER A 20 6.84 -20.77 40.14
N GLN A 21 7.59 -19.95 40.88
CA GLN A 21 7.08 -18.78 41.61
C GLN A 21 6.26 -17.87 40.68
N GLU A 22 4.97 -17.69 40.96
CA GLU A 22 4.12 -16.76 40.18
C GLU A 22 4.62 -15.33 40.39
N HIS A 23 5.21 -14.74 39.36
CA HIS A 23 5.57 -13.33 39.37
C HIS A 23 4.36 -12.45 39.04
N THR A 24 4.29 -11.28 39.67
CA THR A 24 3.38 -10.23 39.21
C THR A 24 3.97 -9.51 38.00
N TYR A 25 3.11 -9.11 37.06
CA TYR A 25 3.50 -8.42 35.83
C TYR A 25 2.87 -7.03 35.81
N GLY A 26 3.65 -6.00 35.52
CA GLY A 26 3.19 -4.61 35.49
C GLY A 26 3.80 -3.76 34.38
N VAL A 27 3.42 -2.49 34.37
CA VAL A 27 3.99 -1.40 33.57
C VAL A 27 4.28 -0.28 34.56
N PRO A 28 5.47 0.36 34.52
CA PRO A 28 5.77 1.46 35.44
C PRO A 28 4.92 2.68 35.11
N GLU A 29 4.76 3.59 36.07
CA GLU A 29 4.08 4.87 35.83
C GLU A 29 4.84 5.75 34.83
N VAL A 30 6.18 5.71 34.87
CA VAL A 30 7.05 6.43 33.95
C VAL A 30 7.94 5.43 33.22
N PRO A 31 7.87 5.37 31.87
CA PRO A 31 8.76 4.53 31.08
C PRO A 31 10.22 4.96 31.22
N TRP A 32 11.12 3.97 31.32
CA TRP A 32 12.56 4.23 31.36
C TRP A 32 13.16 4.45 29.96
N PRO A 33 14.43 4.89 29.85
CA PRO A 33 15.10 5.04 28.56
C PRO A 33 15.13 3.71 27.78
N GLU A 34 14.62 3.73 26.56
CA GLU A 34 14.47 2.54 25.72
C GLU A 34 15.78 1.79 25.42
N THR A 35 16.93 2.46 25.50
CA THR A 35 18.26 1.85 25.34
C THR A 35 18.56 0.81 26.43
N LEU A 36 17.89 0.89 27.59
CA LEU A 36 17.96 -0.14 28.63
C LEU A 36 17.18 -1.41 28.25
N GLY A 37 16.43 -1.40 27.13
CA GLY A 37 15.56 -2.49 26.69
C GLY A 37 14.10 -2.24 27.06
N ASN A 38 13.21 -3.10 26.58
CA ASN A 38 11.76 -2.96 26.79
C ASN A 38 11.25 -3.64 28.06
N HIS A 39 12.13 -4.33 28.80
CA HIS A 39 11.70 -5.14 29.95
C HIS A 39 12.70 -5.10 31.10
N ARG A 40 12.18 -5.21 32.33
CA ARG A 40 12.99 -5.35 33.54
C ARG A 40 12.36 -6.23 34.60
N ALA A 41 13.17 -6.78 35.49
CA ALA A 41 12.72 -7.37 36.75
C ALA A 41 13.07 -6.45 37.93
N VAL A 42 12.16 -6.35 38.89
CA VAL A 42 12.38 -5.61 40.14
C VAL A 42 12.81 -6.60 41.22
N VAL A 43 13.99 -6.36 41.80
CA VAL A 43 14.65 -7.26 42.75
C VAL A 43 14.87 -6.55 44.07
N GLU A 44 14.34 -7.10 45.16
CA GLU A 44 14.63 -6.63 46.51
C GLU A 44 15.85 -7.40 47.05
N CYS A 45 16.96 -6.69 47.23
CA CYS A 45 18.21 -7.20 47.77
C CYS A 45 18.23 -7.06 49.31
N PRO A 46 18.21 -8.17 50.07
CA PRO A 46 18.21 -8.12 51.53
C PRO A 46 19.60 -8.02 52.16
N VAL A 47 20.67 -8.06 51.36
CA VAL A 47 22.07 -8.17 51.84
C VAL A 47 22.92 -6.96 51.42
N GLN A 48 24.02 -6.75 52.16
CA GLN A 48 25.07 -5.79 51.77
C GLN A 48 26.18 -6.45 50.92
N GLY A 49 26.38 -7.77 51.06
CA GLY A 49 27.30 -8.56 50.25
C GLY A 49 26.66 -9.06 48.95
N LEU A 50 27.17 -10.15 48.40
CA LEU A 50 26.70 -10.70 47.13
C LEU A 50 25.22 -11.09 47.15
N ALA A 51 24.49 -10.61 46.15
CA ALA A 51 23.08 -10.90 45.96
C ALA A 51 22.90 -12.02 44.92
N HIS A 52 22.26 -13.12 45.31
CA HIS A 52 21.89 -14.21 44.41
C HIS A 52 20.46 -14.02 43.92
N VAL A 53 20.23 -14.13 42.61
CA VAL A 53 18.92 -13.94 41.99
C VAL A 53 18.57 -15.16 41.13
N LYS A 54 17.33 -15.65 41.26
CA LYS A 54 16.68 -16.58 40.33
C LYS A 54 15.45 -15.89 39.74
N LEU A 55 15.51 -15.58 38.46
CA LEU A 55 14.47 -14.87 37.71
C LEU A 55 13.82 -15.82 36.70
N PHE A 56 12.54 -16.14 36.87
CA PHE A 56 11.78 -17.00 35.94
C PHE A 56 11.04 -16.14 34.90
N TRP A 57 11.78 -15.58 33.95
CA TRP A 57 11.25 -14.61 32.98
C TRP A 57 10.44 -15.18 31.82
N ARG A 58 10.60 -16.47 31.48
CA ARG A 58 9.88 -17.19 30.42
C ARG A 58 9.80 -16.45 29.07
N ARG A 59 10.94 -16.30 28.44
CA ARG A 59 11.16 -15.60 27.16
C ARG A 59 10.98 -16.52 25.95
N HIS A 60 10.49 -15.97 24.85
CA HIS A 60 10.36 -16.69 23.56
C HIS A 60 11.44 -16.31 22.53
N ASP A 61 12.19 -15.23 22.76
CA ASP A 61 13.27 -14.81 21.87
C ASP A 61 14.44 -15.81 21.82
N ALA A 62 15.16 -15.82 20.70
CA ALA A 62 16.31 -16.71 20.50
C ALA A 62 17.56 -16.24 21.28
N ALA A 63 18.33 -17.24 21.75
CA ALA A 63 19.61 -17.08 22.46
C ALA A 63 19.62 -16.01 23.58
N PRO A 64 18.77 -16.11 24.62
CA PRO A 64 18.77 -15.17 25.76
C PRO A 64 20.14 -14.96 26.42
N GLU A 65 20.97 -16.01 26.45
CA GLU A 65 22.33 -16.02 26.98
C GLU A 65 23.30 -15.13 26.19
N GLN A 66 23.00 -14.81 24.94
CA GLN A 66 23.84 -13.92 24.11
C GLN A 66 23.45 -12.44 24.24
N LYS A 67 22.53 -12.10 25.16
CA LYS A 67 22.03 -10.74 25.35
C LYS A 67 22.38 -10.25 26.75
N ARG A 68 22.79 -8.98 26.86
CA ARG A 68 23.26 -8.38 28.13
C ARG A 68 22.19 -8.36 29.22
N LEU A 69 22.62 -8.55 30.46
CA LEU A 69 21.89 -8.14 31.66
C LEU A 69 22.48 -6.81 32.13
N LEU A 70 21.64 -5.82 32.39
CA LEU A 70 22.07 -4.54 32.94
C LEU A 70 21.35 -4.32 34.28
N ILE A 71 22.10 -4.21 35.35
CA ILE A 71 21.55 -4.09 36.70
C ILE A 71 21.84 -2.69 37.25
N LEU A 72 20.78 -1.97 37.60
CA LEU A 72 20.86 -0.63 38.20
C LEU A 72 20.27 -0.66 39.61
N ALA A 73 20.89 0.04 40.56
CA ALA A 73 20.23 0.37 41.82
C ALA A 73 19.10 1.38 41.59
N ALA A 74 18.16 1.50 42.52
CA ALA A 74 17.01 2.40 42.38
C ALA A 74 17.37 3.88 42.16
N ASN A 75 18.56 4.31 42.60
CA ASN A 75 19.10 5.66 42.37
C ASN A 75 19.82 5.83 41.01
N GLY A 76 19.92 4.78 40.19
CA GLY A 76 20.53 4.80 38.86
C GLY A 76 21.96 4.24 38.79
N ASP A 77 22.60 3.91 39.93
CA ASP A 77 23.97 3.42 39.92
C ASP A 77 24.09 2.04 39.26
N THR A 78 25.05 1.89 38.36
CA THR A 78 25.23 0.65 37.59
C THR A 78 26.09 -0.37 38.33
N VAL A 79 25.58 -1.59 38.46
CA VAL A 79 26.33 -2.74 38.99
C VAL A 79 27.35 -3.23 37.97
N ARG A 80 28.60 -3.41 38.40
CA ARG A 80 29.72 -3.81 37.54
C ARG A 80 29.97 -5.31 37.50
N HIS A 81 29.88 -5.99 38.65
CA HIS A 81 30.19 -7.41 38.74
C HIS A 81 28.90 -8.24 38.71
N ILE A 82 28.69 -8.94 37.59
CA ILE A 82 27.56 -9.85 37.36
C ILE A 82 28.12 -11.21 36.95
N TYR A 83 27.99 -12.20 37.82
CA TYR A 83 28.35 -13.58 37.53
C TYR A 83 27.11 -14.36 37.09
N ARG A 84 27.05 -14.74 35.80
CA ARG A 84 25.98 -15.58 35.26
C ARG A 84 26.19 -17.04 35.66
N ILE A 85 25.19 -17.64 36.31
CA ILE A 85 25.17 -19.08 36.61
C ILE A 85 24.46 -19.82 35.48
N THR A 86 23.26 -19.36 35.11
CA THR A 86 22.49 -19.94 34.00
C THR A 86 21.61 -18.87 33.39
N VAL A 87 21.60 -18.76 32.06
CA VAL A 87 20.70 -17.85 31.34
C VAL A 87 20.13 -18.64 30.16
N ASN A 88 18.81 -18.76 30.08
CA ASN A 88 18.12 -19.43 28.98
C ASN A 88 16.71 -18.83 28.81
N LYS A 89 15.86 -19.46 27.99
CA LYS A 89 14.47 -19.01 27.76
C LYS A 89 13.62 -19.00 29.03
N GLU A 90 13.74 -20.01 29.89
CA GLU A 90 12.87 -20.15 31.06
C GLU A 90 13.30 -19.24 32.22
N MET A 91 14.61 -19.10 32.43
CA MET A 91 15.15 -18.39 33.59
C MET A 91 16.52 -17.73 33.37
N ALA A 92 16.83 -16.79 34.26
CA ALA A 92 18.16 -16.28 34.52
C ALA A 92 18.51 -16.48 36.01
N GLU A 93 19.63 -17.12 36.28
CA GLU A 93 20.25 -17.26 37.60
C GLU A 93 21.63 -16.62 37.56
N PHE A 94 21.87 -15.69 38.47
CA PHE A 94 23.11 -14.92 38.52
C PHE A 94 23.37 -14.38 39.94
N VAL A 95 24.62 -14.01 40.18
CA VAL A 95 25.07 -13.32 41.39
C VAL A 95 25.58 -11.95 41.00
N PHE A 96 25.26 -10.91 41.77
CA PHE A 96 25.80 -9.57 41.55
C PHE A 96 26.27 -8.91 42.84
N GLU A 97 27.18 -7.94 42.72
CA GLU A 97 27.67 -7.11 43.83
C GLU A 97 26.81 -5.84 43.96
N PRO A 98 26.02 -5.68 45.04
CA PRO A 98 25.17 -4.50 45.22
C PRO A 98 26.00 -3.23 45.44
N VAL A 99 25.89 -2.26 44.52
CA VAL A 99 26.66 -0.99 44.60
C VAL A 99 26.26 -0.07 45.75
N ASN A 100 25.07 -0.27 46.35
CA ASN A 100 24.50 0.54 47.44
C ASN A 100 24.01 -0.33 48.62
N GLY A 101 24.49 -1.57 48.70
CA GLY A 101 24.06 -2.52 49.72
C GLY A 101 22.59 -2.94 49.57
N ARG A 102 21.84 -2.93 50.68
CA ARG A 102 20.43 -3.37 50.72
C ARG A 102 19.52 -2.41 49.98
N GLY A 103 18.56 -2.92 49.22
CA GLY A 103 17.55 -2.10 48.56
C GLY A 103 17.01 -2.70 47.27
N THR A 104 16.31 -1.86 46.51
CA THR A 104 15.70 -2.26 45.23
C THR A 104 16.69 -2.11 44.08
N TYR A 105 16.76 -3.14 43.25
CA TYR A 105 17.55 -3.21 42.03
C TYR A 105 16.66 -3.54 40.83
N TYR A 106 16.98 -2.92 39.69
CA TYR A 106 16.32 -3.15 38.42
C TYR A 106 17.23 -3.94 37.49
N VAL A 107 16.77 -5.14 37.10
CA VAL A 107 17.48 -6.02 36.17
C VAL A 107 16.86 -5.87 34.80
N TYR A 108 17.47 -5.04 33.97
CA TYR A 108 17.07 -4.82 32.58
C TYR A 108 17.59 -5.93 31.67
N TYR A 109 16.77 -6.34 30.72
CA TYR A 109 17.13 -7.31 29.69
C TYR A 109 16.68 -6.85 28.31
N LEU A 110 17.33 -7.41 27.28
CA LEU A 110 17.24 -6.93 25.89
C LEU A 110 17.68 -5.46 25.69
N PRO A 111 18.71 -4.95 26.41
CA PRO A 111 19.20 -3.60 26.12
C PRO A 111 19.82 -3.57 24.73
N TRP A 112 19.70 -2.44 24.05
CA TRP A 112 20.14 -2.28 22.67
C TRP A 112 20.82 -0.94 22.45
N LYS A 113 21.60 -0.86 21.38
CA LYS A 113 22.21 0.39 20.90
C LYS A 113 21.96 0.54 19.42
N GLY A 114 21.82 1.78 18.97
CA GLY A 114 21.56 2.07 17.56
C GLY A 114 21.10 3.50 17.33
N ARG A 115 20.51 3.73 16.15
CA ARG A 115 19.98 5.00 15.69
C ARG A 115 18.57 4.81 15.15
N LYS A 116 17.73 5.79 15.45
CA LYS A 116 16.37 5.93 14.97
C LYS A 116 16.34 7.12 14.03
N GLU A 117 16.02 6.89 12.78
CA GLU A 117 15.93 7.93 11.77
C GLU A 117 14.64 7.75 10.97
N ASN A 118 14.12 8.82 10.38
CA ASN A 118 12.93 8.70 9.55
C ASN A 118 13.26 7.87 8.30
N GLY A 119 12.43 6.88 8.03
CA GLY A 119 12.59 5.92 6.95
C GLY A 119 13.39 4.68 7.32
N TRP A 120 14.17 4.66 8.41
CA TRP A 120 15.02 3.51 8.71
C TRP A 120 15.48 3.38 10.17
N PHE A 121 15.78 2.16 10.59
CA PHE A 121 16.34 1.83 11.90
C PHE A 121 17.62 1.01 11.73
N ALA A 122 18.68 1.36 12.47
CA ALA A 122 19.81 0.48 12.69
C ALA A 122 20.14 0.33 14.16
N GLY A 123 20.34 -0.91 14.59
CA GLY A 123 20.75 -1.21 15.94
C GLY A 123 20.77 -2.71 16.19
N ASP A 124 21.39 -3.09 17.29
CA ASP A 124 21.41 -4.46 17.76
C ASP A 124 21.43 -4.52 19.29
N TYR A 125 21.05 -5.68 19.83
CA TYR A 125 21.14 -5.95 21.26
C TYR A 125 22.59 -5.90 21.74
N LEU A 126 22.78 -5.43 22.96
CA LEU A 126 24.10 -5.46 23.57
C LEU A 126 24.54 -6.92 23.81
N LYS A 127 25.78 -7.21 23.46
CA LYS A 127 26.46 -8.48 23.78
C LYS A 127 26.55 -8.65 25.30
N PRO A 128 26.72 -9.89 25.81
CA PRO A 128 26.82 -10.15 27.24
C PRO A 128 27.78 -9.19 27.95
N GLU A 129 27.46 -8.84 29.18
CA GLU A 129 28.36 -8.09 30.06
C GLU A 129 29.68 -8.86 30.26
N THR A 130 30.75 -8.11 30.54
CA THR A 130 32.05 -8.70 30.84
C THR A 130 31.94 -9.52 32.13
N ALA A 131 32.43 -10.76 32.10
CA ALA A 131 32.48 -11.59 33.29
C ALA A 131 33.34 -10.93 34.39
N PRO A 132 33.05 -11.14 35.68
CA PRO A 132 33.87 -10.60 36.76
C PRO A 132 35.30 -11.14 36.67
N ASP A 133 36.26 -10.34 37.13
CA ASP A 133 37.68 -10.73 37.14
C ASP A 133 37.90 -12.03 37.94
N PRO A 134 38.73 -12.98 37.45
CA PRO A 134 38.98 -14.25 38.14
C PRO A 134 39.48 -14.11 39.58
N ALA A 135 40.32 -13.11 39.89
CA ALA A 135 40.79 -12.89 41.26
C ALA A 135 39.68 -12.36 42.17
N TRP A 136 38.78 -11.52 41.64
CA TRP A 136 37.56 -11.14 42.36
C TRP A 136 36.66 -12.35 42.63
N MET A 137 36.41 -13.21 41.62
CA MET A 137 35.59 -14.40 41.79
C MET A 137 36.17 -15.36 42.85
N GLN A 138 37.49 -15.55 42.84
CA GLN A 138 38.17 -16.37 43.84
C GLN A 138 38.04 -15.80 45.25
N ARG A 139 38.21 -14.48 45.44
CA ARG A 139 37.99 -13.81 46.75
C ARG A 139 36.57 -13.97 47.26
N GLN A 140 35.60 -14.03 46.37
CA GLN A 140 34.18 -14.21 46.67
C GLN A 140 33.76 -15.69 46.81
N GLY A 141 34.67 -16.63 46.53
CA GLY A 141 34.38 -18.07 46.55
C GLY A 141 33.45 -18.56 45.43
N LEU A 142 33.23 -17.77 44.37
CA LEU A 142 32.38 -18.16 43.24
C LEU A 142 33.13 -19.10 42.29
N PRO A 143 32.48 -20.14 41.72
CA PRO A 143 31.05 -20.47 41.83
C PRO A 143 30.65 -21.28 43.08
N ALA A 144 31.60 -21.83 43.85
CA ALA A 144 31.32 -22.80 44.91
C ALA A 144 30.40 -22.24 46.03
N SER A 145 30.52 -20.96 46.35
CA SER A 145 29.71 -20.28 47.37
C SER A 145 28.32 -19.84 46.89
N ALA A 146 28.05 -19.85 45.57
CA ALA A 146 26.84 -19.25 45.00
C ALA A 146 25.54 -19.85 45.56
N ALA A 147 25.51 -21.18 45.75
CA ALA A 147 24.35 -21.89 46.27
C ALA A 147 24.08 -21.64 47.77
N GLN A 148 25.04 -21.04 48.48
CA GLN A 148 24.96 -20.72 49.92
C GLN A 148 24.52 -19.28 50.18
N LEU A 149 24.45 -18.44 49.13
CA LEU A 149 24.02 -17.05 49.23
C LEU A 149 22.51 -16.95 49.47
N LEU A 150 22.09 -15.89 50.17
CA LEU A 150 20.68 -15.61 50.38
C LEU A 150 20.02 -15.17 49.06
N LEU A 151 18.93 -15.82 48.70
CA LEU A 151 18.17 -15.50 47.49
C LEU A 151 17.45 -14.15 47.65
N SER A 152 17.71 -13.24 46.72
CA SER A 152 16.99 -11.97 46.61
C SER A 152 15.59 -12.19 46.03
N LYS A 153 14.62 -11.38 46.47
CA LYS A 153 13.23 -11.53 46.05
C LYS A 153 12.99 -10.79 44.73
N VAL A 154 12.62 -11.52 43.68
CA VAL A 154 12.04 -10.92 42.46
C VAL A 154 10.60 -10.52 42.77
N SER A 155 10.32 -9.23 42.95
CA SER A 155 9.00 -8.74 43.35
C SER A 155 8.02 -8.73 42.18
N ARG A 156 8.47 -8.33 40.98
CA ARG A 156 7.67 -8.28 39.75
C ARG A 156 8.52 -8.18 38.48
N LEU A 157 7.91 -8.48 37.34
CA LEU A 157 8.43 -8.13 36.01
C LEU A 157 7.63 -6.95 35.44
N GLU A 158 8.33 -6.04 34.79
CA GLU A 158 7.74 -4.87 34.17
C GLU A 158 8.11 -4.80 32.68
N ALA A 159 7.11 -4.50 31.86
CA ALA A 159 7.33 -4.03 30.49
C ALA A 159 7.37 -2.49 30.49
N ARG A 160 8.13 -1.91 29.57
CA ARG A 160 8.32 -0.46 29.48
C ARG A 160 7.00 0.27 29.23
N THR A 161 6.17 -0.27 28.36
CA THR A 161 4.79 0.17 28.09
C THR A 161 3.86 -1.04 27.96
N ASP A 162 2.54 -0.83 27.98
CA ASP A 162 1.57 -1.90 27.69
C ASP A 162 1.75 -2.51 26.28
N PHE A 163 2.26 -1.74 25.32
CA PHE A 163 2.50 -2.22 23.95
C PHE A 163 3.71 -3.16 23.87
N ASP A 164 4.69 -2.97 24.74
CA ASP A 164 5.91 -3.79 24.81
C ASP A 164 5.67 -5.09 25.61
N ARG A 165 4.49 -5.26 26.22
CA ARG A 165 4.25 -6.30 27.23
C ARG A 165 4.17 -7.71 26.65
N PHE A 166 4.94 -8.64 27.21
CA PHE A 166 4.83 -10.08 26.91
C PHE A 166 3.64 -10.76 27.60
N TYR A 167 3.32 -10.40 28.84
CA TYR A 167 2.23 -11.03 29.57
C TYR A 167 0.84 -10.63 29.02
N PRO A 168 -0.13 -11.56 28.86
CA PRO A 168 -0.06 -12.97 29.23
C PRO A 168 0.28 -13.93 28.08
N MET A 169 0.32 -13.48 26.82
CA MET A 169 0.34 -14.36 25.64
C MET A 169 1.72 -14.63 25.03
N GLU A 170 2.77 -13.99 25.53
CA GLU A 170 4.18 -14.17 25.11
C GLU A 170 5.09 -14.61 26.26
N VAL A 171 4.49 -14.97 27.41
CA VAL A 171 5.19 -15.64 28.51
C VAL A 171 5.13 -17.14 28.25
N THR A 172 6.28 -17.79 28.03
CA THR A 172 6.32 -19.19 27.59
C THR A 172 6.02 -20.20 28.71
N ALA A 173 5.43 -21.33 28.32
CA ALA A 173 5.44 -22.56 29.10
C ALA A 173 6.88 -23.07 29.27
N THR A 174 7.20 -23.65 30.42
CA THR A 174 8.48 -24.36 30.57
C THR A 174 8.43 -25.72 29.88
N ALA A 175 9.59 -26.30 29.57
CA ALA A 175 9.70 -27.65 29.04
C ALA A 175 9.11 -28.69 30.00
N ALA A 176 9.20 -28.47 31.32
CA ALA A 176 8.59 -29.34 32.32
C ALA A 176 7.05 -29.25 32.31
N GLU A 177 6.51 -28.04 32.20
CA GLU A 177 5.06 -27.81 32.06
C GLU A 177 4.52 -28.41 30.76
N LEU A 178 5.25 -28.23 29.64
CA LEU A 178 4.88 -28.80 28.35
C LEU A 178 4.87 -30.33 28.39
N ARG A 179 5.90 -30.97 28.98
CA ARG A 179 5.91 -32.42 29.19
C ARG A 179 4.73 -32.89 30.04
N THR A 180 4.40 -32.14 31.10
CA THR A 180 3.26 -32.45 31.98
C THR A 180 1.93 -32.34 31.24
N LEU A 181 1.77 -31.30 30.42
CA LEU A 181 0.60 -31.12 29.56
C LEU A 181 0.45 -32.28 28.57
N MET A 182 1.52 -32.61 27.84
CA MET A 182 1.52 -33.69 26.83
C MET A 182 1.29 -35.07 27.46
N ALA A 183 1.79 -35.32 28.66
CA ALA A 183 1.51 -36.55 29.40
C ALA A 183 0.03 -36.65 29.81
N ARG A 184 -0.59 -35.52 30.17
CA ARG A 184 -2.01 -35.43 30.54
C ARG A 184 -2.95 -35.51 29.33
N TYR A 185 -2.52 -34.98 28.19
CA TYR A 185 -3.29 -34.92 26.95
C TYR A 185 -2.50 -35.58 25.81
N PRO A 186 -2.52 -36.93 25.71
CA PRO A 186 -1.71 -37.68 24.75
C PRO A 186 -2.24 -37.60 23.30
N GLN A 187 -3.29 -36.81 23.06
CA GLN A 187 -3.86 -36.65 21.73
C GLN A 187 -2.88 -35.93 20.81
N LYS A 188 -2.86 -36.33 19.53
CA LYS A 188 -2.04 -35.68 18.50
C LYS A 188 -2.36 -34.20 18.29
N MET A 189 -3.58 -33.79 18.59
CA MET A 189 -4.07 -32.42 18.49
C MET A 189 -4.65 -31.99 19.83
N ILE A 190 -4.31 -30.78 20.28
CA ILE A 190 -4.89 -30.16 21.49
C ILE A 190 -5.48 -28.80 21.09
N LEU A 191 -6.70 -28.52 21.53
CA LEU A 191 -7.43 -27.28 21.21
C LEU A 191 -7.50 -26.35 22.43
N PHE A 192 -7.26 -25.05 22.19
CA PHE A 192 -7.35 -23.98 23.18
C PHE A 192 -8.31 -22.89 22.70
N PRO A 193 -9.60 -22.96 23.06
CA PRO A 193 -10.53 -21.86 22.82
C PRO A 193 -10.11 -20.63 23.64
N GLU A 194 -10.07 -19.45 23.02
CA GLU A 194 -9.57 -18.23 23.67
C GLU A 194 -10.34 -16.99 23.20
N ASP A 195 -10.49 -16.02 24.12
CA ASP A 195 -11.19 -14.77 23.86
C ASP A 195 -10.34 -13.83 22.98
N ARG A 196 -11.00 -13.03 22.14
CA ARG A 196 -10.35 -12.04 21.27
C ARG A 196 -9.46 -11.03 22.00
N ARG A 197 -9.65 -10.83 23.32
CA ARG A 197 -8.79 -9.99 24.18
C ARG A 197 -7.40 -10.57 24.42
N PHE A 198 -7.19 -11.86 24.14
CA PHE A 198 -5.91 -12.54 24.31
C PHE A 198 -5.45 -13.20 23.00
N PRO A 199 -5.19 -12.45 21.91
CA PRO A 199 -4.73 -13.01 20.64
C PRO A 199 -3.56 -13.98 20.83
N VAL A 200 -3.56 -15.12 20.13
CA VAL A 200 -2.41 -16.03 20.14
C VAL A 200 -1.26 -15.36 19.38
N LYS A 201 -0.13 -15.15 20.07
CA LYS A 201 1.02 -14.40 19.53
C LYS A 201 2.21 -15.27 19.14
N MET A 202 2.39 -16.41 19.82
CA MET A 202 3.51 -17.33 19.62
C MET A 202 3.10 -18.55 18.79
N LYS A 203 3.94 -18.93 17.83
CA LYS A 203 3.75 -20.14 17.00
C LYS A 203 4.53 -21.34 17.53
N SER A 204 5.72 -21.12 18.08
CA SER A 204 6.66 -22.20 18.44
C SER A 204 6.66 -22.53 19.94
N ASP A 205 5.89 -21.79 20.75
CA ASP A 205 5.82 -21.92 22.20
C ASP A 205 4.36 -21.82 22.65
N LEU A 206 3.99 -22.55 23.71
CA LEU A 206 2.68 -22.39 24.35
C LEU A 206 2.74 -21.26 25.40
N PRO A 207 1.73 -20.37 25.49
CA PRO A 207 1.69 -19.38 26.54
C PRO A 207 1.44 -20.04 27.89
N TYR A 208 2.12 -19.56 28.92
CA TYR A 208 1.93 -19.97 30.32
C TYR A 208 0.47 -19.89 30.77
N ARG A 209 -0.29 -18.92 30.21
CA ARG A 209 -1.74 -18.82 30.38
C ARG A 209 -2.46 -20.15 30.09
N TRP A 210 -2.13 -20.83 29.00
CA TRP A 210 -2.76 -22.10 28.63
C TRP A 210 -2.32 -23.27 29.50
N ILE A 211 -1.13 -23.21 30.08
CA ILE A 211 -0.70 -24.18 31.10
C ILE A 211 -1.53 -24.01 32.37
N ARG A 212 -1.75 -22.76 32.81
CA ARG A 212 -2.49 -22.46 34.04
C ARG A 212 -3.94 -22.89 33.98
N TYR A 213 -4.63 -22.65 32.86
CA TYR A 213 -6.05 -22.96 32.71
C TYR A 213 -6.30 -24.34 32.08
N GLY A 214 -5.30 -24.90 31.39
CA GLY A 214 -5.43 -26.12 30.59
C GLY A 214 -6.28 -25.92 29.32
N PRO A 215 -6.38 -26.97 28.48
CA PRO A 215 -7.33 -27.01 27.38
C PRO A 215 -8.76 -26.88 27.91
N ALA A 216 -9.51 -25.88 27.45
CA ALA A 216 -10.90 -25.70 27.83
C ALA A 216 -11.82 -26.58 26.98
N ALA A 217 -12.78 -27.25 27.63
CA ALA A 217 -13.74 -28.11 26.93
C ALA A 217 -14.78 -27.33 26.11
N ALA A 218 -14.93 -26.01 26.31
CA ALA A 218 -15.89 -25.15 25.64
C ALA A 218 -15.43 -23.68 25.63
N PHE A 219 -16.03 -22.88 24.73
CA PHE A 219 -15.87 -21.42 24.70
C PHE A 219 -17.16 -20.73 25.16
N SER A 220 -17.03 -19.62 25.89
CA SER A 220 -18.14 -18.73 26.19
C SER A 220 -17.78 -17.27 25.98
N GLY A 221 -18.70 -16.51 25.37
CA GLY A 221 -18.54 -15.09 25.08
C GLY A 221 -19.84 -14.31 25.24
N THR A 222 -19.73 -12.98 25.28
CA THR A 222 -20.88 -12.06 25.32
C THR A 222 -20.83 -11.11 24.14
N ALA A 223 -21.87 -11.13 23.31
CA ALA A 223 -22.04 -10.26 22.15
C ALA A 223 -23.22 -9.31 22.33
N GLN A 224 -23.17 -8.20 21.59
CA GLN A 224 -24.30 -7.29 21.44
C GLN A 224 -25.11 -7.65 20.19
N ARG A 225 -26.38 -7.21 20.17
CA ARG A 225 -27.17 -7.25 18.93
C ARG A 225 -26.46 -6.43 17.87
N ASN A 226 -26.51 -6.90 16.63
CA ASN A 226 -25.80 -6.32 15.49
C ASN A 226 -24.25 -6.46 15.54
N GLU A 227 -23.64 -7.16 16.50
CA GLU A 227 -22.17 -7.28 16.56
C GLU A 227 -21.61 -8.30 15.55
N TYR A 228 -20.43 -8.02 14.97
CA TYR A 228 -19.58 -9.07 14.40
C TYR A 228 -18.61 -9.56 15.47
N TYR A 229 -18.99 -10.62 16.16
CA TYR A 229 -18.25 -11.13 17.33
C TYR A 229 -17.12 -12.05 16.89
N THR A 230 -15.92 -11.87 17.45
CA THR A 230 -14.76 -12.69 17.11
C THR A 230 -14.18 -13.41 18.31
N PHE A 231 -13.56 -14.56 18.06
CA PHE A 231 -12.81 -15.36 19.03
C PHE A 231 -11.84 -16.27 18.27
N GLN A 232 -11.04 -17.05 19.00
CA GLN A 232 -10.05 -17.93 18.37
C GLN A 232 -10.04 -19.33 19.01
N VAL A 233 -9.57 -20.31 18.23
CA VAL A 233 -9.19 -21.64 18.73
C VAL A 233 -7.73 -21.87 18.35
N GLY A 234 -6.85 -21.94 19.35
CA GLY A 234 -5.45 -22.34 19.16
C GLY A 234 -5.36 -23.85 18.95
N VAL A 235 -4.77 -24.28 17.84
CA VAL A 235 -4.56 -25.69 17.50
C VAL A 235 -3.09 -26.02 17.71
N PHE A 236 -2.79 -26.85 18.69
CA PHE A 236 -1.43 -27.30 18.98
C PHE A 236 -1.22 -28.73 18.44
N ALA A 237 -0.22 -28.88 17.57
CA ALA A 237 0.20 -30.16 17.00
C ALA A 237 1.11 -30.93 17.97
N ALA A 238 0.51 -31.53 19.01
CA ALA A 238 1.23 -32.10 20.15
C ALA A 238 1.90 -33.45 19.88
N GLY A 239 1.33 -34.30 19.01
CA GLY A 239 1.78 -35.69 18.78
C GLY A 239 2.18 -35.96 17.34
N GLY A 240 2.81 -35.00 16.68
CA GLY A 240 3.20 -35.05 15.27
C GLY A 240 2.48 -34.02 14.39
N PRO A 241 2.91 -33.86 13.12
CA PRO A 241 2.36 -32.84 12.22
C PRO A 241 0.89 -33.13 11.87
N LEU A 242 0.11 -32.06 11.72
CA LEU A 242 -1.29 -32.09 11.29
C LEU A 242 -1.36 -31.65 9.82
N LYS A 243 -1.95 -32.47 8.96
CA LYS A 243 -2.14 -32.16 7.53
C LYS A 243 -3.59 -31.87 7.22
N ASP A 244 -3.84 -30.94 6.32
CA ASP A 244 -5.17 -30.58 5.81
C ASP A 244 -6.18 -30.35 6.96
N LEU A 245 -5.85 -29.40 7.83
CA LEU A 245 -6.69 -29.03 8.97
C LEU A 245 -8.04 -28.47 8.47
N LYS A 246 -9.13 -29.08 8.94
CA LYS A 246 -10.50 -28.73 8.57
C LYS A 246 -11.27 -28.20 9.77
N VAL A 247 -12.04 -27.16 9.51
CA VAL A 247 -12.98 -26.57 10.47
C VAL A 247 -14.39 -26.75 9.92
N ARG A 248 -15.27 -27.32 10.75
CA ARG A 248 -16.70 -27.48 10.45
C ARG A 248 -17.53 -26.89 11.57
N PHE A 249 -18.71 -26.42 11.23
CA PHE A 249 -19.66 -25.89 12.21
C PHE A 249 -20.86 -26.83 12.31
N GLY A 250 -21.32 -27.09 13.54
CA GLY A 250 -22.64 -27.66 13.76
C GLY A 250 -23.74 -26.69 13.31
N LYS A 251 -25.01 -26.97 13.64
CA LYS A 251 -26.09 -26.01 13.39
C LYS A 251 -25.78 -24.69 14.10
N THR A 252 -25.49 -23.64 13.33
CA THR A 252 -25.15 -22.33 13.88
C THR A 252 -26.40 -21.47 14.04
N PRO A 253 -26.49 -20.67 15.12
CA PRO A 253 -27.60 -19.73 15.31
C PRO A 253 -27.53 -18.54 14.34
N PHE A 254 -26.31 -18.20 13.91
CA PHE A 254 -25.97 -17.08 13.02
C PHE A 254 -24.88 -17.52 12.04
N PRO A 255 -24.60 -16.78 10.95
CA PRO A 255 -23.47 -17.09 10.06
C PRO A 255 -22.13 -17.09 10.82
N VAL A 256 -21.31 -18.12 10.59
CA VAL A 256 -19.98 -18.27 11.21
C VAL A 256 -18.92 -18.43 10.12
N THR A 257 -17.78 -17.79 10.29
CA THR A 257 -16.63 -17.85 9.39
C THR A 257 -15.38 -18.28 10.15
N CYS A 258 -14.54 -19.13 9.55
CA CYS A 258 -13.14 -19.30 9.94
C CYS A 258 -12.26 -18.64 8.87
N PHE A 259 -11.49 -17.62 9.26
CA PHE A 259 -10.70 -16.83 8.30
C PHE A 259 -9.50 -17.58 7.73
N ASN A 260 -8.99 -18.57 8.48
CA ASN A 260 -7.79 -19.32 8.15
C ASN A 260 -8.03 -20.41 7.09
N THR A 261 -9.25 -20.94 6.98
CA THR A 261 -9.58 -22.04 6.06
C THR A 261 -10.13 -21.59 4.71
N GLY A 262 -10.41 -20.30 4.53
CA GLY A 262 -10.95 -19.76 3.28
C GLY A 262 -11.54 -18.36 3.43
N GLY A 263 -12.19 -17.90 2.36
CA GLY A 263 -12.79 -16.57 2.31
C GLY A 263 -13.15 -16.14 0.90
N ARG A 264 -13.17 -14.83 0.67
CA ARG A 264 -13.28 -14.22 -0.67
C ARG A 264 -12.03 -13.43 -0.97
N ASP A 265 -11.43 -13.62 -2.13
CA ASP A 265 -10.24 -12.86 -2.56
C ASP A 265 -10.57 -11.39 -2.84
N SER A 266 -9.57 -10.60 -3.24
CA SER A 266 -9.70 -9.18 -3.60
C SER A 266 -10.67 -8.92 -4.77
N ARG A 267 -11.03 -9.95 -5.54
CA ARG A 267 -11.96 -9.91 -6.68
C ARG A 267 -13.34 -10.48 -6.31
N GLY A 268 -13.55 -10.82 -5.05
CA GLY A 268 -14.80 -11.37 -4.52
C GLY A 268 -15.00 -12.86 -4.80
N VAL A 269 -14.01 -13.55 -5.36
CA VAL A 269 -14.06 -14.98 -5.67
C VAL A 269 -13.83 -15.78 -4.39
N ALA A 270 -14.75 -16.71 -4.11
CA ALA A 270 -14.62 -17.58 -2.96
C ALA A 270 -13.44 -18.57 -3.13
N PHE A 271 -12.69 -18.81 -2.06
CA PHE A 271 -11.60 -19.78 -2.05
C PHE A 271 -11.54 -20.53 -0.72
N THR A 272 -10.86 -21.68 -0.75
CA THR A 272 -10.50 -22.49 0.42
C THR A 272 -8.99 -22.64 0.49
N LYS A 273 -8.46 -22.87 1.69
CA LYS A 273 -7.04 -23.10 1.94
C LYS A 273 -6.83 -24.48 2.52
N THR A 274 -5.81 -25.17 2.03
CA THR A 274 -5.19 -26.28 2.75
C THR A 274 -4.29 -25.69 3.83
N LEU A 275 -4.43 -26.19 5.05
CA LEU A 275 -3.70 -25.69 6.20
C LEU A 275 -2.98 -26.83 6.91
N ASP A 276 -1.65 -26.80 6.87
CA ASP A 276 -0.80 -27.76 7.55
C ASP A 276 -0.18 -27.11 8.78
N VAL A 277 -0.02 -27.89 9.86
CA VAL A 277 0.57 -27.45 11.13
C VAL A 277 1.73 -28.36 11.46
N ALA A 278 2.94 -27.79 11.54
CA ALA A 278 4.13 -28.54 11.90
C ALA A 278 4.05 -29.04 13.35
N GLU A 279 4.69 -30.17 13.63
CA GLU A 279 4.78 -30.71 15.00
C GLU A 279 5.38 -29.68 15.96
N GLY A 280 4.82 -29.60 17.17
CA GLY A 280 5.28 -28.67 18.20
C GLY A 280 4.90 -27.22 17.95
N THR A 281 4.10 -26.92 16.92
CA THR A 281 3.66 -25.56 16.61
C THR A 281 2.17 -25.33 16.87
N VAL A 282 1.80 -24.05 16.98
CA VAL A 282 0.44 -23.57 17.20
C VAL A 282 -0.08 -22.87 15.95
N GLN A 283 -1.26 -23.28 15.51
CA GLN A 283 -2.04 -22.58 14.49
C GLN A 283 -3.27 -21.92 15.14
N PRO A 284 -3.33 -20.58 15.22
CA PRO A 284 -4.53 -19.88 15.63
C PRO A 284 -5.59 -19.95 14.53
N LEU A 285 -6.82 -20.35 14.88
CA LEU A 285 -7.98 -20.27 14.01
C LEU A 285 -8.86 -19.12 14.48
N TRP A 286 -8.92 -18.04 13.70
CA TRP A 286 -9.80 -16.90 13.99
C TRP A 286 -11.20 -17.16 13.43
N LEU A 287 -12.19 -17.01 14.32
CA LEU A 287 -13.60 -17.23 14.03
C LEU A 287 -14.40 -15.93 14.18
N GLY A 288 -15.37 -15.73 13.30
CA GLY A 288 -16.30 -14.61 13.35
C GLY A 288 -17.75 -15.09 13.32
N VAL A 289 -18.60 -14.51 14.18
CA VAL A 289 -20.04 -14.79 14.28
C VAL A 289 -20.80 -13.51 13.93
N ASP A 290 -21.59 -13.56 12.87
CA ASP A 290 -22.35 -12.42 12.36
C ASP A 290 -23.71 -12.29 13.08
N VAL A 291 -23.72 -11.69 14.27
CA VAL A 291 -24.96 -11.51 15.06
C VAL A 291 -25.81 -10.41 14.41
N PRO A 292 -27.00 -10.69 13.86
CA PRO A 292 -27.81 -9.68 13.16
C PRO A 292 -28.44 -8.67 14.14
N ALA A 293 -28.84 -7.50 13.64
CA ALA A 293 -29.58 -6.52 14.43
C ALA A 293 -30.92 -7.05 14.95
N THR A 294 -31.51 -8.02 14.24
CA THR A 294 -32.78 -8.69 14.58
C THR A 294 -32.61 -9.82 15.58
N ALA A 295 -31.38 -10.15 16.02
CA ALA A 295 -31.16 -11.15 17.06
C ALA A 295 -31.92 -10.78 18.35
N LYS A 296 -32.53 -11.78 18.99
CA LYS A 296 -33.17 -11.60 20.30
C LYS A 296 -32.11 -11.72 21.40
N PRO A 297 -32.24 -11.00 22.52
CA PRO A 297 -31.37 -11.23 23.67
C PRO A 297 -31.55 -12.66 24.19
N GLY A 298 -30.47 -13.31 24.56
CA GLY A 298 -30.53 -14.69 25.05
C GLY A 298 -29.26 -15.50 24.81
N ARG A 299 -29.32 -16.76 25.25
CA ARG A 299 -28.24 -17.72 25.12
C ARG A 299 -28.34 -18.46 23.79
N TYR A 300 -27.26 -18.41 23.00
CA TYR A 300 -27.14 -19.13 21.73
C TYR A 300 -25.97 -20.10 21.79
N THR A 301 -26.13 -21.29 21.20
CA THR A 301 -25.10 -22.33 21.23
C THR A 301 -24.88 -22.95 19.87
N PHE A 302 -23.64 -23.32 19.58
CA PHE A 302 -23.27 -24.15 18.43
C PHE A 302 -21.96 -24.89 18.75
N THR A 303 -21.46 -25.69 17.81
CA THR A 303 -20.21 -26.44 17.98
C THR A 303 -19.24 -26.10 16.84
N VAL A 304 -17.98 -25.89 17.18
CA VAL A 304 -16.86 -25.84 16.23
C VAL A 304 -16.16 -27.20 16.28
N SER A 305 -16.09 -27.87 15.14
CA SER A 305 -15.38 -29.14 14.96
C SER A 305 -14.06 -28.88 14.23
N VAL A 306 -12.96 -29.40 14.77
CA VAL A 306 -11.63 -29.35 14.14
C VAL A 306 -11.15 -30.77 13.91
N SER A 307 -10.64 -31.05 12.71
CA SER A 307 -10.07 -32.35 12.33
C SER A 307 -8.85 -32.16 11.43
N ALA A 308 -8.03 -33.19 11.29
CA ALA A 308 -6.94 -33.24 10.31
C ALA A 308 -6.90 -34.65 9.68
N GLU A 309 -6.12 -34.82 8.62
CA GLU A 309 -5.94 -36.13 7.98
C GLU A 309 -5.43 -37.17 9.00
N GLY A 310 -6.17 -38.28 9.14
CA GLY A 310 -5.83 -39.36 10.08
C GLY A 310 -5.96 -38.98 11.57
N VAL A 311 -6.51 -37.80 11.90
CA VAL A 311 -6.70 -37.34 13.29
C VAL A 311 -8.20 -37.22 13.59
N PRO A 312 -8.70 -37.87 14.66
CA PRO A 312 -10.10 -37.78 15.04
C PRO A 312 -10.58 -36.34 15.25
N GLU A 313 -11.83 -36.08 14.86
CA GLU A 313 -12.49 -34.79 15.08
C GLU A 313 -12.57 -34.47 16.59
N GLN A 314 -12.19 -33.25 16.96
CA GLN A 314 -12.43 -32.68 18.28
C GLN A 314 -13.47 -31.56 18.19
N ARG A 315 -14.32 -31.46 19.21
CA ARG A 315 -15.47 -30.56 19.25
C ARG A 315 -15.31 -29.54 20.37
N VAL A 316 -15.48 -28.28 20.04
CA VAL A 316 -15.54 -27.15 20.97
C VAL A 316 -16.98 -26.61 20.97
N PRO A 317 -17.80 -26.91 21.99
CA PRO A 317 -19.06 -26.22 22.21
C PRO A 317 -18.82 -24.73 22.44
N VAL A 318 -19.61 -23.90 21.78
CA VAL A 318 -19.58 -22.44 21.86
C VAL A 318 -20.90 -21.97 22.44
N THR A 319 -20.84 -21.17 23.51
CA THR A 319 -21.99 -20.45 24.07
C THR A 319 -21.79 -18.95 23.90
N LEU A 320 -22.68 -18.30 23.15
CA LEU A 320 -22.72 -16.85 22.99
C LEU A 320 -23.94 -16.28 23.71
N GLN A 321 -23.70 -15.44 24.72
CA GLN A 321 -24.75 -14.64 25.35
C GLN A 321 -24.95 -13.37 24.54
N VAL A 322 -26.11 -13.19 23.93
CA VAL A 322 -26.48 -11.94 23.24
C VAL A 322 -27.22 -11.06 24.24
N ASP A 323 -26.67 -9.88 24.53
CA ASP A 323 -27.32 -8.91 25.41
C ASP A 323 -28.42 -8.11 24.67
N ASN A 324 -29.16 -7.26 25.40
CA ASN A 324 -30.22 -6.44 24.81
C ASN A 324 -29.70 -5.15 24.14
N LYS A 325 -28.41 -4.84 24.28
CA LYS A 325 -27.82 -3.64 23.70
C LYS A 325 -27.54 -3.87 22.22
N MET A 326 -27.77 -2.85 21.41
CA MET A 326 -27.42 -2.86 20.00
C MET A 326 -26.14 -2.07 19.78
N ILE A 327 -25.20 -2.65 19.05
CA ILE A 327 -23.95 -1.98 18.69
C ILE A 327 -24.05 -1.34 17.30
N ALA A 328 -23.50 -0.13 17.17
CA ALA A 328 -23.39 0.57 15.89
C ALA A 328 -22.29 -0.05 15.01
N GLU A 329 -22.48 0.01 13.69
CA GLU A 329 -21.46 -0.38 12.69
C GLU A 329 -20.78 -1.73 13.00
N ARG A 330 -21.55 -2.71 13.47
CA ARG A 330 -21.06 -4.06 13.78
C ARG A 330 -19.98 -4.15 14.87
N GLY A 331 -19.68 -3.05 15.57
CA GLY A 331 -18.58 -2.93 16.53
C GLY A 331 -17.31 -2.26 15.98
N ASP A 332 -17.31 -1.75 14.75
CA ASP A 332 -16.09 -1.25 14.07
C ASP A 332 -15.48 0.00 14.70
N HIS A 333 -16.20 0.68 15.58
CA HIS A 333 -15.66 1.79 16.36
C HIS A 333 -14.76 1.32 17.50
N GLU A 334 -14.90 0.07 17.95
CA GLU A 334 -14.20 -0.47 19.11
C GLU A 334 -13.15 -1.49 18.67
N LEU A 335 -11.93 -1.03 18.40
CA LEU A 335 -10.85 -1.83 17.80
C LEU A 335 -10.54 -3.14 18.55
N TRP A 336 -10.67 -3.14 19.89
CA TRP A 336 -10.48 -4.33 20.73
C TRP A 336 -11.44 -5.50 20.39
N ARG A 337 -12.54 -5.22 19.66
CA ARG A 337 -13.51 -6.23 19.24
C ARG A 337 -13.08 -7.04 18.03
N HIS A 338 -12.08 -6.58 17.27
CA HIS A 338 -11.64 -7.18 16.00
C HIS A 338 -12.80 -7.42 15.00
N SER A 339 -13.90 -6.66 15.07
CA SER A 339 -15.09 -6.83 14.21
C SER A 339 -14.77 -6.60 12.73
N ARG A 340 -13.71 -5.84 12.45
CA ARG A 340 -13.21 -5.50 11.12
C ARG A 340 -12.51 -6.66 10.42
N LEU A 341 -12.22 -7.78 11.10
CA LEU A 341 -11.75 -8.99 10.42
C LEU A 341 -12.72 -9.45 9.33
N ARG A 342 -14.03 -9.18 9.49
CA ARG A 342 -15.02 -9.47 8.44
C ARG A 342 -14.74 -8.74 7.12
N TRP A 343 -14.08 -7.59 7.17
CA TRP A 343 -13.78 -6.79 5.98
C TRP A 343 -12.82 -7.53 5.04
N LEU A 344 -12.01 -8.48 5.52
CA LEU A 344 -11.17 -9.36 4.69
C LEU A 344 -11.99 -10.08 3.60
N ASN A 345 -13.25 -10.40 3.89
CA ASN A 345 -14.13 -11.10 2.95
C ASN A 345 -15.15 -10.16 2.26
N SER A 346 -14.99 -8.84 2.36
CA SER A 346 -15.92 -7.88 1.76
C SER A 346 -15.84 -7.88 0.23
N THR A 347 -16.99 -7.75 -0.42
CA THR A 347 -17.11 -7.55 -1.87
C THR A 347 -17.47 -6.11 -2.23
N LEU A 348 -17.31 -5.16 -1.30
CA LEU A 348 -17.68 -3.77 -1.50
C LEU A 348 -16.95 -3.17 -2.72
N GLY A 349 -17.73 -2.51 -3.59
CA GLY A 349 -17.26 -1.89 -4.83
C GLY A 349 -17.02 -2.87 -5.99
N ILE A 350 -17.22 -4.17 -5.80
CA ILE A 350 -17.08 -5.21 -6.84
C ILE A 350 -18.42 -5.39 -7.53
N ASP A 351 -18.64 -4.59 -8.57
CA ASP A 351 -19.83 -4.61 -9.41
C ASP A 351 -19.55 -3.91 -10.76
N ASP A 352 -20.48 -4.02 -11.70
CA ASP A 352 -20.41 -3.34 -13.00
C ASP A 352 -21.22 -2.02 -13.01
N ALA A 353 -21.45 -1.40 -11.84
CA ALA A 353 -22.06 -0.08 -11.78
C ALA A 353 -21.10 0.96 -12.38
N VAL A 354 -21.71 1.97 -13.02
CA VAL A 354 -20.98 3.11 -13.60
C VAL A 354 -20.30 3.89 -12.49
N VAL A 355 -19.05 4.30 -12.73
CA VAL A 355 -18.25 5.08 -11.79
C VAL A 355 -18.36 6.54 -12.18
N ALA A 356 -18.65 7.43 -11.23
CA ALA A 356 -18.67 8.85 -11.50
C ALA A 356 -17.29 9.36 -11.95
N PRO A 357 -17.21 10.31 -12.91
CA PRO A 357 -18.31 11.05 -13.54
C PRO A 357 -18.81 10.42 -14.86
N TYR A 358 -18.44 9.17 -15.16
CA TYR A 358 -18.80 8.53 -16.43
C TYR A 358 -20.30 8.24 -16.52
N THR A 359 -20.77 8.05 -17.75
CA THR A 359 -22.15 7.70 -18.08
C THR A 359 -22.24 6.26 -18.53
N ALA A 360 -23.43 5.66 -18.43
CA ALA A 360 -23.66 4.30 -18.88
C ALA A 360 -23.26 4.09 -20.36
N LEU A 361 -22.62 2.96 -20.63
CA LEU A 361 -22.32 2.50 -21.98
C LEU A 361 -23.61 2.26 -22.76
N LYS A 362 -23.58 2.61 -24.05
CA LYS A 362 -24.65 2.33 -25.01
C LYS A 362 -24.11 1.51 -26.15
N ARG A 363 -24.85 0.50 -26.59
CA ARG A 363 -24.50 -0.30 -27.76
C ARG A 363 -25.52 -0.10 -28.88
N ASN A 364 -25.01 0.19 -30.08
CA ASN A 364 -25.77 0.13 -31.32
C ASN A 364 -25.10 -0.88 -32.25
N GLN A 365 -25.73 -2.02 -32.46
CA GLN A 365 -25.14 -3.17 -33.17
C GLN A 365 -23.76 -3.54 -32.57
N TYR A 366 -22.67 -3.32 -33.31
CA TYR A 366 -21.30 -3.61 -32.87
C TYR A 366 -20.54 -2.39 -32.34
N THR A 367 -21.17 -1.22 -32.34
CA THR A 367 -20.57 0.01 -31.81
C THR A 367 -20.99 0.23 -30.36
N ILE A 368 -20.00 0.29 -29.48
CA ILE A 368 -20.13 0.64 -28.07
C ILE A 368 -19.74 2.11 -27.91
N THR A 369 -20.55 2.90 -27.21
CA THR A 369 -20.30 4.33 -26.95
C THR A 369 -20.33 4.58 -25.44
N GLY A 370 -19.25 5.16 -24.92
CA GLY A 370 -19.12 5.68 -23.55
C GLY A 370 -18.96 7.19 -23.54
N SER A 371 -18.56 7.76 -22.39
CA SER A 371 -18.45 9.22 -22.23
C SER A 371 -17.31 9.84 -23.05
N THR A 372 -16.21 9.10 -23.23
CA THR A 372 -15.00 9.61 -23.89
C THR A 372 -14.71 8.92 -25.21
N ALA A 373 -15.08 7.64 -25.34
CA ALA A 373 -14.74 6.81 -26.49
C ALA A 373 -15.97 6.12 -27.12
N ALA A 374 -15.92 5.94 -28.43
CA ALA A 374 -16.79 5.06 -29.19
C ALA A 374 -15.95 4.05 -29.97
N VAL A 375 -16.31 2.76 -29.87
CA VAL A 375 -15.55 1.64 -30.41
C VAL A 375 -16.47 0.73 -31.21
N THR A 376 -16.14 0.48 -32.47
CA THR A 376 -16.81 -0.55 -33.28
C THR A 376 -16.00 -1.84 -33.20
N VAL A 377 -16.65 -2.93 -32.76
CA VAL A 377 -16.04 -4.25 -32.63
C VAL A 377 -16.11 -4.99 -33.97
N GLY A 378 -14.95 -5.36 -34.51
CA GLY A 378 -14.85 -6.11 -35.77
C GLY A 378 -15.03 -7.63 -35.59
N PRO A 379 -15.08 -8.40 -36.70
CA PRO A 379 -15.36 -9.84 -36.68
C PRO A 379 -14.39 -10.70 -35.85
N MET A 380 -13.13 -10.26 -35.72
CA MET A 380 -12.13 -10.93 -34.87
C MET A 380 -12.27 -10.59 -33.38
N GLY A 381 -13.24 -9.76 -33.01
CA GLY A 381 -13.42 -9.25 -31.63
C GLY A 381 -12.51 -8.07 -31.27
N LEU A 382 -11.72 -7.57 -32.23
CA LEU A 382 -10.81 -6.43 -32.07
C LEU A 382 -11.44 -5.13 -32.59
N PRO A 383 -10.97 -3.96 -32.14
CA PRO A 383 -11.49 -2.68 -32.63
C PRO A 383 -11.31 -2.50 -34.14
N GLU A 384 -12.41 -2.31 -34.85
CA GLU A 384 -12.42 -1.88 -36.27
C GLU A 384 -12.22 -0.36 -36.38
N SER A 385 -12.82 0.39 -35.46
CA SER A 385 -12.58 1.82 -35.32
C SER A 385 -12.65 2.23 -33.85
N ILE A 386 -11.89 3.26 -33.49
CA ILE A 386 -11.93 3.91 -32.18
C ILE A 386 -12.03 5.41 -32.44
N ARG A 387 -12.99 6.07 -31.79
CA ARG A 387 -13.14 7.52 -31.78
C ARG A 387 -13.08 8.03 -30.35
N THR A 388 -12.33 9.10 -30.11
CA THR A 388 -12.26 9.79 -28.80
C THR A 388 -12.68 11.23 -28.98
N PHE A 389 -13.69 11.69 -28.22
CA PHE A 389 -14.31 13.01 -28.39
C PHE A 389 -14.62 13.39 -29.85
N GLY A 390 -15.00 12.40 -30.66
CA GLY A 390 -15.32 12.56 -32.09
C GLY A 390 -14.14 12.39 -33.06
N ALA A 391 -12.89 12.46 -32.61
CA ALA A 391 -11.69 12.24 -33.42
C ALA A 391 -11.41 10.74 -33.61
N GLY A 392 -11.25 10.27 -34.84
CA GLY A 392 -10.89 8.88 -35.13
C GLY A 392 -9.40 8.63 -34.89
N LEU A 393 -9.05 7.56 -34.15
CA LEU A 393 -7.65 7.24 -33.80
C LEU A 393 -6.96 6.33 -34.82
N LEU A 394 -7.71 5.34 -35.30
CA LEU A 394 -7.18 4.29 -36.16
C LEU A 394 -7.29 4.67 -37.64
N ALA A 395 -6.28 4.28 -38.43
CA ALA A 395 -6.31 4.39 -39.89
C ALA A 395 -6.86 3.12 -40.56
N ALA A 396 -6.84 1.99 -39.84
CA ALA A 396 -7.39 0.69 -40.25
C ALA A 396 -7.77 -0.12 -38.98
N PRO A 397 -8.44 -1.28 -39.10
CA PRO A 397 -8.74 -2.12 -37.94
C PRO A 397 -7.49 -2.57 -37.18
N VAL A 398 -7.60 -2.75 -35.86
CA VAL A 398 -6.56 -3.42 -35.06
C VAL A 398 -6.46 -4.88 -35.50
N ASN A 399 -5.24 -5.33 -35.80
CA ASN A 399 -5.01 -6.66 -36.32
C ASN A 399 -4.25 -7.53 -35.31
N PHE A 400 -4.70 -8.77 -35.17
CA PHE A 400 -3.94 -9.83 -34.51
C PHE A 400 -3.59 -10.87 -35.58
N ILE A 401 -2.30 -10.93 -35.91
CA ILE A 401 -1.79 -11.62 -37.08
C ILE A 401 -1.02 -12.85 -36.63
N VAL A 402 -1.31 -14.00 -37.23
CA VAL A 402 -0.52 -15.23 -37.12
C VAL A 402 0.12 -15.46 -38.49
N GLU A 403 1.45 -15.56 -38.52
CA GLU A 403 2.22 -15.77 -39.74
C GLU A 403 2.98 -17.10 -39.63
N THR A 404 2.81 -17.95 -40.63
CA THR A 404 3.50 -19.24 -40.77
C THR A 404 4.52 -19.17 -41.90
N SER A 405 5.22 -20.27 -42.17
CA SER A 405 6.11 -20.38 -43.34
C SER A 405 5.37 -20.21 -44.67
N GLU A 406 4.06 -20.46 -44.71
CA GLU A 406 3.20 -20.28 -45.89
C GLU A 406 2.67 -18.83 -46.04
N GLY A 407 2.94 -17.97 -45.06
CA GLY A 407 2.51 -16.57 -45.05
C GLY A 407 1.50 -16.25 -43.94
N VAL A 408 0.79 -15.12 -44.08
CA VAL A 408 -0.20 -14.67 -43.10
C VAL A 408 -1.46 -15.51 -43.18
N GLU A 409 -1.88 -16.04 -42.03
CA GLU A 409 -3.09 -16.87 -41.92
C GLU A 409 -4.35 -16.06 -42.23
N LYS A 410 -5.23 -16.65 -43.04
CA LYS A 410 -6.56 -16.12 -43.33
C LYS A 410 -7.59 -16.80 -42.43
N TRP A 411 -8.55 -16.04 -41.95
CA TRP A 411 -9.52 -16.48 -40.96
C TRP A 411 -10.94 -16.53 -41.52
N ASN A 412 -11.65 -17.63 -41.25
CA ASN A 412 -13.10 -17.66 -41.33
C ASN A 412 -13.65 -17.11 -40.03
N THR A 413 -14.40 -16.01 -40.09
CA THR A 413 -14.87 -15.27 -38.91
C THR A 413 -16.38 -15.39 -38.74
N GLY A 414 -16.82 -15.46 -37.49
CA GLY A 414 -18.21 -15.24 -37.11
C GLY A 414 -18.51 -13.78 -36.82
N ARG A 415 -19.75 -13.51 -36.40
CA ARG A 415 -20.11 -12.21 -35.81
C ARG A 415 -19.72 -12.20 -34.32
N PRO A 416 -19.27 -11.06 -33.76
CA PRO A 416 -19.07 -10.93 -32.33
C PRO A 416 -20.39 -11.13 -31.57
N GLU A 417 -20.33 -11.93 -30.51
CA GLU A 417 -21.43 -12.19 -29.59
C GLU A 417 -21.25 -11.36 -28.32
N PHE A 418 -22.22 -10.52 -27.97
CA PHE A 418 -22.21 -9.76 -26.72
C PHE A 418 -22.75 -10.64 -25.59
N ILE A 419 -21.87 -11.00 -24.65
CA ILE A 419 -22.15 -12.00 -23.59
C ILE A 419 -22.47 -11.37 -22.23
N LYS A 420 -22.25 -10.06 -22.08
CA LYS A 420 -22.65 -9.30 -20.89
C LYS A 420 -22.84 -7.83 -21.25
N GLU A 421 -23.95 -7.25 -20.82
CA GLU A 421 -24.26 -5.84 -21.06
C GLU A 421 -24.82 -5.21 -19.79
N THR A 422 -24.09 -4.23 -19.26
CA THR A 422 -24.45 -3.43 -18.10
C THR A 422 -24.11 -1.97 -18.38
N GLY A 423 -24.53 -1.04 -17.51
CA GLY A 423 -24.15 0.36 -17.66
C GLY A 423 -22.64 0.59 -17.58
N GLY A 424 -21.91 -0.11 -16.69
CA GLY A 424 -20.47 0.10 -16.49
C GLY A 424 -19.56 -0.80 -17.33
N LEU A 425 -20.07 -1.90 -17.89
CA LEU A 425 -19.29 -2.90 -18.62
C LEU A 425 -20.11 -3.55 -19.74
N ILE A 426 -19.51 -3.63 -20.94
CA ILE A 426 -19.98 -4.48 -22.04
C ILE A 426 -18.87 -5.48 -22.39
N ARG A 427 -19.21 -6.77 -22.47
CA ARG A 427 -18.28 -7.86 -22.82
C ARG A 427 -18.79 -8.62 -24.03
N TRP A 428 -17.88 -8.99 -24.92
CA TRP A 428 -18.15 -9.77 -26.11
C TRP A 428 -17.15 -10.90 -26.29
N LYS A 429 -17.53 -11.86 -27.14
CA LYS A 429 -16.71 -12.97 -27.59
C LYS A 429 -16.78 -13.06 -29.11
N ALA A 430 -15.64 -13.26 -29.75
CA ALA A 430 -15.55 -13.52 -31.18
C ALA A 430 -14.71 -14.77 -31.41
N ARG A 431 -15.06 -15.51 -32.46
CA ARG A 431 -14.34 -16.72 -32.86
C ARG A 431 -13.95 -16.62 -34.32
N ALA A 432 -12.73 -17.05 -34.59
CA ALA A 432 -12.19 -17.20 -35.92
C ALA A 432 -11.50 -18.56 -36.05
N SER A 433 -11.53 -19.17 -37.23
CA SER A 433 -10.85 -20.45 -37.44
C SER A 433 -10.41 -20.62 -38.87
N ASN A 434 -9.44 -21.49 -39.07
CA ASN A 434 -9.05 -22.02 -40.37
C ASN A 434 -8.65 -23.50 -40.22
N GLN A 435 -7.97 -24.08 -41.21
CA GLN A 435 -7.56 -25.48 -41.16
C GLN A 435 -6.52 -25.78 -40.06
N ARG A 436 -5.72 -24.79 -39.66
CA ARG A 436 -4.61 -24.95 -38.71
C ARG A 436 -4.92 -24.47 -37.31
N PHE A 437 -5.75 -23.44 -37.17
CA PHE A 437 -5.95 -22.74 -35.90
C PHE A 437 -7.41 -22.45 -35.59
N THR A 438 -7.73 -22.43 -34.30
CA THR A 438 -8.89 -21.73 -33.75
C THR A 438 -8.40 -20.55 -32.90
N LEU A 439 -8.95 -19.37 -33.17
CA LEU A 439 -8.76 -18.16 -32.38
C LEU A 439 -10.06 -17.80 -31.67
N VAL A 440 -9.97 -17.52 -30.37
CA VAL A 440 -11.09 -16.99 -29.57
C VAL A 440 -10.63 -15.69 -28.91
N CYS A 441 -11.31 -14.59 -29.20
CA CYS A 441 -11.10 -13.30 -28.57
C CYS A 441 -12.26 -13.02 -27.60
N THR A 442 -11.95 -12.76 -26.34
CA THR A 442 -12.89 -12.20 -25.36
C THR A 442 -12.47 -10.77 -25.07
N GLY A 443 -13.29 -9.82 -25.47
CA GLY A 443 -13.06 -8.38 -25.25
C GLY A 443 -14.08 -7.80 -24.29
N SER A 444 -13.71 -6.77 -23.54
CA SER A 444 -14.66 -5.96 -22.79
C SER A 444 -14.28 -4.50 -22.82
N MET A 445 -15.28 -3.61 -22.74
CA MET A 445 -15.12 -2.17 -22.62
C MET A 445 -15.85 -1.69 -21.35
N GLU A 446 -15.20 -0.80 -20.60
CA GLU A 446 -15.76 -0.13 -19.43
C GLU A 446 -16.17 1.32 -19.76
N ALA A 447 -16.99 1.94 -18.89
CA ALA A 447 -17.55 3.28 -19.11
C ALA A 447 -16.51 4.41 -19.27
N ASP A 448 -15.28 4.20 -18.78
CA ASP A 448 -14.14 5.12 -18.92
C ASP A 448 -13.38 4.98 -20.25
N GLY A 449 -13.78 4.02 -21.10
CA GLY A 449 -13.15 3.73 -22.38
C GLY A 449 -12.07 2.64 -22.32
N TYR A 450 -11.73 2.14 -21.13
CA TYR A 450 -10.77 1.05 -20.98
C TYR A 450 -11.29 -0.23 -21.64
N MET A 451 -10.43 -0.88 -22.41
CA MET A 451 -10.70 -2.15 -23.06
C MET A 451 -9.69 -3.20 -22.66
N ARG A 452 -10.16 -4.41 -22.36
CA ARG A 452 -9.32 -5.58 -22.05
C ARG A 452 -9.62 -6.71 -23.00
N PHE A 453 -8.57 -7.35 -23.52
CA PHE A 453 -8.66 -8.43 -24.50
C PHE A 453 -7.90 -9.66 -24.02
N HIS A 454 -8.55 -10.82 -24.11
CA HIS A 454 -7.94 -12.13 -23.94
C HIS A 454 -8.09 -12.91 -25.25
N ILE A 455 -6.99 -13.31 -25.85
CA ILE A 455 -6.96 -14.06 -27.11
C ILE A 455 -6.32 -15.43 -26.86
N THR A 456 -7.05 -16.49 -27.21
CA THR A 456 -6.49 -17.84 -27.24
C THR A 456 -6.27 -18.27 -28.68
N VAL A 457 -5.08 -18.80 -28.99
CA VAL A 457 -4.76 -19.42 -30.29
C VAL A 457 -4.47 -20.89 -30.04
N SER A 458 -5.33 -21.77 -30.56
CA SER A 458 -5.21 -23.22 -30.40
C SER A 458 -4.88 -23.88 -31.73
N GLY A 459 -3.88 -24.77 -31.74
CA GLY A 459 -3.45 -25.52 -32.93
C GLY A 459 -4.28 -26.79 -33.17
N HIS A 460 -4.63 -27.06 -34.42
CA HIS A 460 -5.27 -28.31 -34.87
C HIS A 460 -4.26 -29.33 -35.38
N VAL A 461 -3.11 -28.84 -35.85
CA VAL A 461 -1.97 -29.63 -36.33
C VAL A 461 -0.69 -28.99 -35.81
N PRO A 462 0.44 -29.72 -35.76
CA PRO A 462 1.73 -29.10 -35.46
C PRO A 462 2.08 -28.08 -36.55
N VAL A 463 2.34 -26.83 -36.16
CA VAL A 463 2.69 -25.75 -37.09
C VAL A 463 3.90 -24.96 -36.58
N SER A 464 4.86 -24.70 -37.47
CA SER A 464 5.91 -23.72 -37.24
C SER A 464 5.36 -22.32 -37.51
N ILE A 465 5.28 -21.52 -36.45
CA ILE A 465 4.81 -20.14 -36.49
C ILE A 465 6.03 -19.23 -36.58
N LYS A 466 6.06 -18.38 -37.60
CA LYS A 466 7.11 -17.38 -37.79
C LYS A 466 6.92 -16.20 -36.84
N ASP A 467 5.68 -15.78 -36.63
CA ASP A 467 5.35 -14.70 -35.69
C ASP A 467 3.86 -14.70 -35.33
N ILE A 468 3.55 -14.26 -34.11
CA ILE A 468 2.21 -13.81 -33.71
C ILE A 468 2.35 -12.38 -33.23
N ARG A 469 1.60 -11.45 -33.82
CA ARG A 469 1.71 -10.01 -33.52
C ARG A 469 0.38 -9.30 -33.40
N LEU A 470 0.34 -8.35 -32.47
CA LEU A 470 -0.69 -7.31 -32.37
C LEU A 470 -0.18 -6.07 -33.10
N GLN A 471 -0.97 -5.56 -34.04
CA GLN A 471 -0.64 -4.38 -34.83
C GLN A 471 -1.74 -3.32 -34.71
N LEU A 472 -1.35 -2.13 -34.26
CA LEU A 472 -2.20 -0.94 -34.16
C LEU A 472 -1.84 0.04 -35.28
N PRO A 473 -2.65 0.15 -36.34
CA PRO A 473 -2.50 1.17 -37.38
C PRO A 473 -3.11 2.50 -36.93
N VAL A 474 -2.32 3.36 -36.30
CA VAL A 474 -2.72 4.68 -35.80
C VAL A 474 -2.58 5.73 -36.91
N GLN A 475 -3.47 6.71 -36.95
CA GLN A 475 -3.35 7.83 -37.89
C GLN A 475 -2.09 8.66 -37.58
N LYS A 476 -1.24 8.89 -38.59
CA LYS A 476 -0.02 9.70 -38.44
C LYS A 476 -0.31 11.11 -37.91
N ALA A 477 -1.44 11.71 -38.32
CA ALA A 477 -1.83 13.04 -37.90
C ALA A 477 -2.08 13.16 -36.38
N ILE A 478 -2.32 12.03 -35.70
CA ILE A 478 -2.59 11.96 -34.26
C ILE A 478 -1.40 11.38 -33.50
N SER A 479 -0.59 10.51 -34.12
CA SER A 479 0.62 9.94 -33.51
C SER A 479 1.82 10.91 -33.58
N LYS A 480 1.69 12.05 -32.87
CA LYS A 480 2.72 13.10 -32.80
C LYS A 480 3.76 12.80 -31.71
N TYR A 481 3.32 12.29 -30.57
CA TYR A 481 4.16 11.95 -29.42
C TYR A 481 4.08 10.45 -29.08
N PHE A 482 5.14 9.96 -28.44
CA PHE A 482 5.30 8.57 -28.02
C PHE A 482 5.98 8.51 -26.65
N MET A 483 5.59 7.52 -25.84
CA MET A 483 6.28 7.16 -24.61
C MET A 483 6.07 5.68 -24.28
N GLY A 484 6.95 5.11 -23.46
CA GLY A 484 6.91 3.69 -23.07
C GLY A 484 7.80 2.83 -23.95
N MET A 485 7.76 1.50 -23.73
CA MET A 485 8.66 0.52 -24.36
C MET A 485 10.12 1.00 -24.33
N GLY A 486 10.60 1.42 -23.16
CA GLY A 486 11.98 1.86 -22.93
C GLY A 486 12.31 3.30 -23.34
N LEU A 487 11.41 4.03 -24.01
CA LEU A 487 11.61 5.45 -24.33
C LEU A 487 10.94 6.37 -23.30
N PRO A 488 11.60 7.49 -22.93
CA PRO A 488 10.91 8.60 -22.29
C PRO A 488 9.96 9.27 -23.29
N GLY A 489 9.10 10.14 -22.79
CA GLY A 489 8.25 11.01 -23.59
C GLY A 489 9.03 11.78 -24.65
N CYS A 490 8.70 11.54 -25.90
CA CYS A 490 9.38 12.13 -27.05
C CYS A 490 8.42 12.38 -28.22
N GLU A 491 8.90 13.10 -29.23
CA GLU A 491 8.25 13.09 -30.54
C GLU A 491 8.33 11.68 -31.13
N THR A 492 7.28 11.25 -31.80
CA THR A 492 7.15 9.87 -32.29
C THR A 492 8.26 9.55 -33.30
N PRO A 493 9.20 8.63 -32.98
CA PRO A 493 10.28 8.27 -33.89
C PRO A 493 9.73 7.72 -35.21
N ALA A 494 10.39 8.00 -36.34
CA ALA A 494 10.00 7.44 -37.64
C ALA A 494 10.03 5.90 -37.63
N VAL A 495 11.09 5.35 -37.04
CA VAL A 495 11.31 3.93 -36.80
C VAL A 495 11.83 3.75 -35.38
N TYR A 496 11.33 2.76 -34.66
CA TYR A 496 11.85 2.35 -33.36
C TYR A 496 11.69 0.85 -33.19
N ASN A 497 12.68 0.19 -32.61
CA ASN A 497 12.63 -1.24 -32.28
C ASN A 497 13.07 -1.42 -30.84
N TRP A 498 12.30 -2.20 -30.10
CA TRP A 498 12.53 -2.48 -28.69
C TRP A 498 12.42 -3.98 -28.42
N LYS A 499 13.22 -4.40 -27.45
CA LYS A 499 13.28 -5.74 -26.85
C LYS A 499 13.19 -5.59 -25.35
N TRP A 500 12.95 -6.67 -24.61
CA TRP A 500 12.57 -6.73 -23.18
C TRP A 500 13.66 -6.27 -22.18
N LYS A 501 14.40 -5.22 -22.51
CA LYS A 501 15.40 -4.56 -21.67
C LYS A 501 14.72 -3.48 -20.83
N GLY A 502 14.42 -3.87 -19.60
CA GLY A 502 13.83 -3.00 -18.59
C GLY A 502 12.46 -3.49 -18.15
N PRO A 503 11.83 -2.79 -17.19
CA PRO A 503 10.60 -3.26 -16.59
C PRO A 503 9.35 -2.95 -17.44
N GLN A 504 9.49 -2.44 -18.66
CA GLN A 504 8.36 -1.92 -19.44
C GLN A 504 7.55 -3.02 -20.12
N ASP A 505 6.24 -2.84 -20.12
CA ASP A 505 5.25 -3.70 -20.80
C ASP A 505 4.20 -2.89 -21.58
N ALA A 506 4.30 -1.55 -21.59
CA ALA A 506 3.30 -0.67 -22.18
C ALA A 506 3.91 0.48 -23.01
N PHE A 507 3.08 1.03 -23.90
CA PHE A 507 3.34 2.28 -24.62
C PHE A 507 2.09 3.14 -24.74
N TRP A 508 2.31 4.42 -25.01
CA TRP A 508 1.28 5.34 -25.45
C TRP A 508 1.76 6.08 -26.70
N THR A 509 0.84 6.30 -27.65
CA THR A 509 1.09 7.18 -28.80
C THR A 509 -0.12 8.06 -29.08
N GLY A 510 0.11 9.33 -29.36
CA GLY A 510 -0.96 10.28 -29.57
C GLY A 510 -0.52 11.74 -29.59
N ASP A 511 -1.52 12.60 -29.48
CA ASP A 511 -1.44 14.04 -29.31
C ASP A 511 -2.34 14.42 -28.12
N VAL A 512 -2.37 15.70 -27.74
CA VAL A 512 -3.10 16.18 -26.56
C VAL A 512 -4.60 15.88 -26.61
N HIS A 513 -5.19 15.89 -27.80
CA HIS A 513 -6.64 15.72 -27.97
C HIS A 513 -7.07 14.31 -28.38
N ALA A 514 -6.10 13.42 -28.68
CA ALA A 514 -6.37 12.10 -29.20
C ALA A 514 -5.12 11.21 -29.06
N GLY A 515 -5.25 10.08 -28.38
CA GLY A 515 -4.15 9.12 -28.25
C GLY A 515 -4.64 7.74 -27.83
N ILE A 516 -3.75 6.75 -27.90
CA ILE A 516 -4.04 5.39 -27.47
C ILE A 516 -2.89 4.83 -26.64
N PHE A 517 -3.24 4.31 -25.47
CA PHE A 517 -2.38 3.52 -24.61
C PHE A 517 -2.59 2.02 -24.89
N CYS A 518 -1.52 1.24 -24.82
CA CYS A 518 -1.54 -0.21 -24.92
C CYS A 518 -0.58 -0.83 -23.89
N GLU A 519 -1.08 -1.75 -23.07
CA GLU A 519 -0.29 -2.55 -22.13
C GLU A 519 -0.35 -4.03 -22.52
N LEU A 520 0.82 -4.67 -22.58
CA LEU A 520 0.96 -6.10 -22.81
C LEU A 520 0.84 -6.84 -21.47
N ARG A 521 -0.13 -7.75 -21.37
CA ARG A 521 -0.49 -8.44 -20.11
C ARG A 521 -0.27 -9.95 -20.21
N GLY A 522 -0.47 -10.62 -19.07
CA GLY A 522 -0.29 -12.07 -18.91
C GLY A 522 0.91 -12.46 -18.04
N ALA A 523 1.60 -11.47 -17.46
CA ALA A 523 2.60 -11.68 -16.41
C ALA A 523 1.93 -11.99 -15.06
N ARG A 524 2.73 -12.40 -14.06
CA ARG A 524 2.25 -12.63 -12.69
C ARG A 524 1.84 -11.34 -11.97
N TYR A 525 2.42 -10.21 -12.37
CA TYR A 525 2.10 -8.88 -11.89
C TYR A 525 2.00 -7.95 -13.10
N SER A 526 0.93 -7.16 -13.14
CA SER A 526 0.72 -6.02 -14.04
C SER A 526 0.26 -4.87 -13.16
N GLY A 527 0.97 -3.76 -13.21
CA GLY A 527 0.77 -2.66 -12.28
C GLY A 527 1.96 -1.71 -12.29
N PRO A 528 1.88 -0.58 -11.58
CA PRO A 528 2.72 0.57 -11.89
C PRO A 528 4.12 0.57 -11.25
N LEU A 529 4.44 -0.42 -10.40
CA LEU A 529 5.73 -0.53 -9.68
C LEU A 529 6.70 -1.52 -10.33
N LEU A 530 6.75 -1.57 -11.67
CA LEU A 530 7.53 -2.57 -12.39
C LEU A 530 9.04 -2.45 -12.15
N ASN A 531 9.55 -1.23 -11.86
CA ASN A 531 10.96 -1.03 -11.55
C ASN A 531 11.32 -1.42 -10.11
N LEU A 532 10.35 -1.50 -9.20
CA LEU A 532 10.56 -2.00 -7.85
C LEU A 532 10.49 -3.53 -7.79
N TYR A 533 9.47 -4.13 -8.42
CA TYR A 533 9.21 -5.56 -8.29
C TYR A 533 9.90 -6.44 -9.33
N HIS A 534 10.36 -5.87 -10.45
CA HIS A 534 11.03 -6.61 -11.52
C HIS A 534 10.31 -7.91 -11.93
N PRO A 535 8.99 -7.87 -12.20
CA PRO A 535 8.28 -9.09 -12.58
C PRO A 535 8.81 -9.64 -13.91
N PRO A 536 8.75 -10.97 -14.12
CA PRO A 536 9.05 -11.53 -15.42
C PRO A 536 8.05 -10.98 -16.47
N PRO A 537 8.49 -10.73 -17.70
CA PRO A 537 7.62 -10.21 -18.75
C PRO A 537 6.52 -11.22 -19.09
N PRO A 538 5.40 -10.78 -19.69
CA PRO A 538 4.33 -11.67 -20.10
C PRO A 538 4.82 -12.80 -21.02
N PRO A 539 4.67 -14.08 -20.63
CA PRO A 539 5.33 -15.18 -21.32
C PRO A 539 5.01 -15.30 -22.82
N ALA A 540 3.75 -15.06 -23.20
CA ALA A 540 3.32 -15.17 -24.59
C ALA A 540 3.93 -14.09 -25.50
N TRP A 541 4.09 -12.88 -24.98
CA TRP A 541 4.72 -11.74 -25.67
C TRP A 541 6.25 -11.83 -25.64
N TYR A 542 6.83 -12.28 -24.52
CA TYR A 542 8.28 -12.41 -24.34
C TYR A 542 8.88 -13.50 -25.24
N ASN A 543 8.32 -14.72 -25.16
CA ASN A 543 8.76 -15.88 -25.92
C ASN A 543 10.29 -16.08 -25.92
N GLN A 544 10.88 -16.16 -24.73
CA GLN A 544 12.33 -16.32 -24.57
C GLN A 544 13.13 -15.23 -25.31
N ASP A 545 12.70 -13.97 -25.17
CA ASP A 545 13.25 -12.76 -25.80
C ASP A 545 13.13 -12.69 -27.34
N LYS A 546 12.42 -13.63 -27.97
CA LYS A 546 12.12 -13.59 -29.41
C LYS A 546 11.09 -12.52 -29.76
N GLY A 547 10.19 -12.19 -28.85
CA GLY A 547 9.23 -11.10 -29.03
C GLY A 547 9.81 -9.71 -28.80
N GLY A 548 8.97 -8.68 -28.95
CA GLY A 548 9.37 -7.29 -28.76
C GLY A 548 8.34 -6.31 -29.31
N PHE A 549 8.79 -5.08 -29.52
CA PHE A 549 7.97 -3.99 -30.04
C PHE A 549 8.66 -3.30 -31.21
N SER A 550 7.89 -2.89 -32.21
CA SER A 550 8.36 -2.04 -33.30
C SER A 550 7.36 -0.95 -33.64
N LEU A 551 7.92 0.19 -34.04
CA LEU A 551 7.20 1.35 -34.53
C LEU A 551 7.75 1.67 -35.91
N HIS A 552 6.87 1.83 -36.90
CA HIS A 552 7.26 2.32 -38.22
C HIS A 552 6.13 3.11 -38.88
N GLN A 553 6.49 3.95 -39.85
CA GLN A 553 5.54 4.77 -40.61
C GLN A 553 5.45 4.27 -42.05
N GLN A 554 4.24 4.18 -42.58
CA GLN A 554 3.97 3.95 -43.99
C GLN A 554 2.87 4.91 -44.46
N GLY A 555 3.23 5.85 -45.34
CA GLY A 555 2.32 6.90 -45.79
C GLY A 555 1.73 7.70 -44.62
N ALA A 556 0.41 7.73 -44.52
CA ALA A 556 -0.34 8.41 -43.46
C ALA A 556 -0.65 7.52 -42.24
N VAL A 557 -0.07 6.32 -42.17
CA VAL A 557 -0.30 5.34 -41.09
C VAL A 557 0.96 5.14 -40.27
N ARG A 558 0.80 5.11 -38.95
CA ARG A 558 1.81 4.69 -37.99
C ARG A 558 1.44 3.31 -37.46
N TYR A 559 2.32 2.33 -37.64
CA TYR A 559 2.13 0.99 -37.10
C TYR A 559 2.91 0.83 -35.80
N ALA A 560 2.19 0.68 -34.69
CA ALA A 560 2.74 0.20 -33.44
C ALA A 560 2.48 -1.30 -33.34
N THR A 561 3.54 -2.11 -33.32
CA THR A 561 3.45 -3.57 -33.44
C THR A 561 4.14 -4.24 -32.25
N ALA A 562 3.38 -5.00 -31.47
CA ALA A 562 3.93 -5.94 -30.49
C ALA A 562 4.00 -7.31 -31.15
N TYR A 563 5.22 -7.82 -31.37
CA TYR A 563 5.47 -9.11 -32.00
C TYR A 563 6.00 -10.10 -30.97
N SER A 564 5.87 -11.39 -31.26
CA SER A 564 6.22 -12.44 -30.31
C SER A 564 7.21 -13.46 -30.85
N GLY A 565 7.61 -13.32 -32.12
CA GLY A 565 8.67 -14.10 -32.75
C GLY A 565 8.29 -15.56 -33.01
N ASP A 566 9.25 -16.31 -33.54
CA ASP A 566 9.04 -17.67 -34.00
C ASP A 566 8.85 -18.66 -32.84
N ARG A 567 8.01 -19.66 -33.06
CA ARG A 567 7.76 -20.76 -32.13
C ARG A 567 7.12 -21.95 -32.83
N MET A 568 7.24 -23.12 -32.21
CA MET A 568 6.46 -24.29 -32.57
C MET A 568 5.16 -24.30 -31.76
N LEU A 569 4.05 -24.67 -32.39
CA LEU A 569 2.79 -24.96 -31.71
C LEU A 569 2.35 -26.38 -32.06
N ASP A 570 2.25 -27.27 -31.08
CA ASP A 570 1.80 -28.64 -31.29
C ASP A 570 0.27 -28.73 -31.42
N ALA A 571 -0.21 -29.87 -31.91
CA ALA A 571 -1.65 -30.14 -31.95
C ALA A 571 -2.22 -30.14 -30.52
N ALA A 572 -3.34 -29.44 -30.33
CA ALA A 572 -4.01 -29.21 -29.04
C ALA A 572 -3.32 -28.23 -28.07
N ASP A 573 -2.13 -27.72 -28.38
CA ASP A 573 -1.55 -26.63 -27.59
C ASP A 573 -2.35 -25.34 -27.75
N THR A 574 -2.35 -24.52 -26.70
CA THR A 574 -3.05 -23.23 -26.68
C THR A 574 -2.17 -22.11 -26.13
N LEU A 575 -1.93 -21.10 -26.96
CA LEU A 575 -1.28 -19.85 -26.55
C LEU A 575 -2.33 -18.87 -26.03
N ARG A 576 -1.96 -18.09 -25.01
CA ARG A 576 -2.83 -17.09 -24.38
C ARG A 576 -2.16 -15.73 -24.41
N PHE A 577 -2.75 -14.80 -25.15
CA PHE A 577 -2.31 -13.41 -25.23
C PHE A 577 -3.31 -12.53 -24.49
N GLU A 578 -2.80 -11.58 -23.72
CA GLU A 578 -3.61 -10.58 -23.03
C GLU A 578 -3.03 -9.19 -23.29
N PHE A 579 -3.90 -8.22 -23.52
CA PHE A 579 -3.51 -6.81 -23.60
C PHE A 579 -4.68 -5.91 -23.25
N ALA A 580 -4.38 -4.66 -22.91
CA ALA A 580 -5.34 -3.61 -22.67
C ALA A 580 -5.15 -2.44 -23.63
N LEU A 581 -6.24 -1.76 -23.98
CA LEU A 581 -6.24 -0.51 -24.74
C LEU A 581 -7.00 0.56 -23.97
N LEU A 582 -6.48 1.79 -23.94
CA LEU A 582 -7.18 2.92 -23.34
C LEU A 582 -7.05 4.15 -24.27
N PRO A 583 -8.15 4.58 -24.90
CA PRO A 583 -8.18 5.83 -25.64
C PRO A 583 -8.05 7.02 -24.69
N THR A 584 -7.35 8.06 -25.13
CA THR A 584 -7.04 9.26 -24.34
C THR A 584 -7.35 10.53 -25.15
N PRO A 585 -7.73 11.65 -24.52
CA PRO A 585 -7.92 11.85 -23.07
C PRO A 585 -9.04 11.00 -22.44
N VAL A 586 -8.88 10.62 -21.16
CA VAL A 586 -9.89 9.81 -20.43
C VAL A 586 -10.97 10.65 -19.77
N LYS A 587 -10.83 11.97 -19.85
CA LYS A 587 -11.80 13.02 -19.48
C LYS A 587 -11.33 14.35 -20.05
N GLN A 588 -12.13 15.40 -19.93
CA GLN A 588 -11.68 16.75 -20.26
C GLN A 588 -10.78 17.29 -19.15
N ALA A 589 -9.71 18.00 -19.51
CA ALA A 589 -8.86 18.68 -18.54
C ALA A 589 -9.64 19.81 -17.86
N ASP A 590 -9.61 19.82 -16.53
CA ASP A 590 -10.18 20.89 -15.73
C ASP A 590 -9.10 21.91 -15.38
N THR A 591 -8.88 22.88 -16.28
CA THR A 591 -7.88 23.93 -16.07
C THR A 591 -8.30 24.90 -14.96
N ARG A 592 -9.60 25.04 -14.68
CA ARG A 592 -10.08 25.91 -13.62
C ARG A 592 -9.59 25.41 -12.26
N SER A 593 -9.78 24.12 -11.96
CA SER A 593 -9.32 23.55 -10.69
C SER A 593 -7.80 23.62 -10.52
N GLN A 594 -7.00 23.54 -11.60
CA GLN A 594 -5.55 23.75 -11.51
C GLN A 594 -5.17 25.09 -10.87
N PHE A 595 -5.93 26.15 -11.16
CA PHE A 595 -5.62 27.51 -10.67
C PHE A 595 -6.31 27.87 -9.36
N THR A 596 -7.41 27.19 -9.01
CA THR A 596 -8.20 27.45 -7.79
C THR A 596 -7.92 26.48 -6.64
N ASP A 597 -7.63 25.22 -6.93
CA ASP A 597 -7.45 24.17 -5.94
C ASP A 597 -5.99 24.16 -5.46
N ARG A 598 -5.60 25.24 -4.79
CA ARG A 598 -4.24 25.44 -4.27
C ARG A 598 -4.00 24.57 -3.04
N TYR A 599 -2.85 23.89 -3.04
CA TYR A 599 -2.49 22.92 -2.02
C TYR A 599 -1.60 23.54 -0.95
N TYR A 600 -1.90 23.22 0.31
CA TYR A 600 -0.95 23.22 1.42
C TYR A 600 -0.46 21.78 1.65
N HIS A 601 0.85 21.54 1.60
CA HIS A 601 1.40 20.20 1.80
C HIS A 601 2.76 20.28 2.48
N ASN A 602 2.80 20.10 3.80
CA ASN A 602 4.01 20.14 4.61
C ASN A 602 4.11 18.88 5.47
N GLY A 603 5.20 18.13 5.31
CA GLY A 603 5.38 16.85 6.00
C GLY A 603 5.67 16.97 7.51
N SER A 604 6.37 18.02 7.94
CA SER A 604 6.78 18.21 9.34
C SER A 604 5.81 19.07 10.15
N ASP A 605 5.11 19.98 9.48
CA ASP A 605 4.06 20.82 10.08
C ASP A 605 2.77 20.70 9.25
N PRO A 606 1.96 19.66 9.48
CA PRO A 606 0.84 19.33 8.59
C PRO A 606 -0.33 20.31 8.69
N LEU A 607 -0.34 21.23 9.65
CA LEU A 607 -1.44 22.16 9.86
C LEU A 607 -1.10 23.54 9.25
N PRO A 608 -1.94 24.06 8.35
CA PRO A 608 -1.79 25.44 7.89
C PRO A 608 -1.90 26.45 9.04
N HIS A 609 -1.21 27.59 8.91
CA HIS A 609 -1.33 28.74 9.81
C HIS A 609 -2.32 29.78 9.24
N GLU A 610 -2.77 30.73 10.07
CA GLU A 610 -3.65 31.82 9.63
C GLU A 610 -3.08 32.65 8.47
N ALA A 611 -1.76 32.79 8.39
CA ALA A 611 -1.10 33.47 7.27
C ALA A 611 -1.24 32.70 5.96
N ASP A 612 -1.24 31.36 6.00
CA ASP A 612 -1.34 30.51 4.82
C ASP A 612 -2.71 30.62 4.17
N LEU A 613 -3.76 30.82 4.97
CA LEU A 613 -5.13 31.02 4.46
C LEU A 613 -5.24 32.21 3.51
N LYS A 614 -4.45 33.26 3.72
CA LYS A 614 -4.45 34.48 2.90
C LYS A 614 -3.84 34.26 1.51
N THR A 615 -3.22 33.10 1.27
CA THR A 615 -2.55 32.76 0.00
C THR A 615 -3.50 32.08 -1.00
N GLY A 616 -4.74 31.79 -0.57
CA GLY A 616 -5.76 31.17 -1.41
C GLY A 616 -5.75 29.65 -1.40
N ILE A 617 -5.06 28.99 -0.46
CA ILE A 617 -5.13 27.53 -0.29
C ILE A 617 -6.57 27.06 -0.09
N ARG A 618 -6.91 25.93 -0.72
CA ARG A 618 -8.24 25.30 -0.66
C ARG A 618 -8.19 23.84 -0.25
N ILE A 619 -7.03 23.21 -0.37
CA ILE A 619 -6.83 21.80 -0.04
C ILE A 619 -5.58 21.72 0.81
N PHE A 620 -5.58 20.89 1.85
CA PHE A 620 -4.33 20.50 2.47
C PHE A 620 -4.23 19.00 2.69
N ASN A 621 -3.00 18.50 2.54
CA ASN A 621 -2.66 17.09 2.65
C ASN A 621 -2.01 16.83 4.00
N VAL A 622 -2.52 15.83 4.71
CA VAL A 622 -1.92 15.28 5.92
C VAL A 622 -1.14 14.03 5.54
N HIS A 623 0.19 14.14 5.57
CA HIS A 623 1.09 13.01 5.40
C HIS A 623 0.96 12.01 6.56
N HIS A 624 1.62 10.85 6.52
CA HIS A 624 1.82 10.05 7.74
C HIS A 624 3.01 10.59 8.58
N ALA A 625 3.36 9.92 9.68
CA ALA A 625 4.49 10.26 10.57
C ALA A 625 4.35 11.59 11.34
N ASN A 626 3.11 11.99 11.65
CA ASN A 626 2.80 13.17 12.47
C ASN A 626 1.66 12.89 13.45
N ALA A 627 1.37 13.82 14.36
CA ALA A 627 0.40 13.58 15.42
C ALA A 627 -1.06 13.36 14.95
N ILE A 628 -1.41 13.77 13.73
CA ILE A 628 -2.75 13.63 13.15
C ILE A 628 -2.90 12.25 12.51
N ASN A 629 -1.91 11.83 11.72
CA ASN A 629 -1.85 10.53 11.05
C ASN A 629 -0.52 9.84 11.37
N PRO A 630 -0.38 9.27 12.58
CA PRO A 630 0.93 8.83 13.09
C PRO A 630 1.45 7.57 12.43
N TYR A 631 0.57 6.63 12.08
CA TYR A 631 0.95 5.28 11.67
C TYR A 631 0.68 5.06 10.18
N ILE A 632 1.71 4.63 9.46
CA ILE A 632 1.62 4.42 8.02
C ILE A 632 0.54 3.39 7.71
N ASN A 633 -0.34 3.78 6.79
CA ASN A 633 -1.44 2.97 6.28
C ASN A 633 -2.41 2.42 7.34
N TYR A 634 -2.52 3.07 8.51
CA TYR A 634 -3.52 2.72 9.52
C TYR A 634 -4.02 3.94 10.33
N PRO A 635 -4.82 4.84 9.71
CA PRO A 635 -5.31 6.08 10.34
C PRO A 635 -6.43 5.86 11.37
N PHE A 636 -6.72 4.62 11.78
CA PHE A 636 -7.87 4.29 12.62
C PHE A 636 -7.61 4.49 14.12
N LEU A 637 -6.36 4.72 14.52
CA LEU A 637 -5.99 4.97 15.92
C LEU A 637 -6.17 6.43 16.34
N THR A 638 -6.36 7.35 15.39
CA THR A 638 -6.49 8.80 15.62
C THR A 638 -7.75 9.40 14.99
N VAL A 639 -8.82 8.60 14.84
CA VAL A 639 -10.06 8.98 14.16
C VAL A 639 -10.66 10.27 14.70
N ASP A 640 -10.69 10.45 16.03
CA ASP A 640 -11.25 11.66 16.64
C ASP A 640 -10.38 12.89 16.37
N THR A 641 -9.05 12.75 16.36
CA THR A 641 -8.11 13.80 15.97
C THR A 641 -8.31 14.20 14.51
N ILE A 642 -8.36 13.22 13.60
CA ILE A 642 -8.59 13.47 12.17
C ILE A 642 -9.95 14.17 11.98
N ARG A 643 -11.01 13.69 12.64
CA ARG A 643 -12.34 14.33 12.58
C ARG A 643 -12.29 15.78 13.08
N ALA A 644 -11.63 16.05 14.21
CA ALA A 644 -11.52 17.39 14.77
C ALA A 644 -10.78 18.35 13.83
N VAL A 645 -9.67 17.89 13.24
CA VAL A 645 -8.90 18.62 12.23
C VAL A 645 -9.78 18.92 11.02
N THR A 646 -10.40 17.90 10.44
CA THR A 646 -11.29 18.04 9.29
C THR A 646 -12.43 19.03 9.54
N ASN A 647 -13.14 18.89 10.66
CA ASN A 647 -14.22 19.81 11.03
C ASN A 647 -13.74 21.26 11.18
N THR A 648 -12.54 21.46 11.72
CA THR A 648 -11.95 22.79 11.90
C THR A 648 -11.67 23.46 10.55
N TRP A 649 -11.07 22.71 9.61
CA TRP A 649 -10.68 23.25 8.31
C TRP A 649 -11.84 23.37 7.33
N HIS A 650 -12.86 22.51 7.43
CA HIS A 650 -14.11 22.67 6.68
C HIS A 650 -14.81 23.98 7.00
N LYS A 651 -14.83 24.40 8.27
CA LYS A 651 -15.40 25.70 8.68
C LYS A 651 -14.65 26.89 8.06
N LYS A 652 -13.40 26.70 7.66
CA LYS A 652 -12.58 27.70 6.96
C LYS A 652 -12.62 27.54 5.43
N GLY A 653 -13.41 26.62 4.91
CA GLY A 653 -13.57 26.37 3.47
C GLY A 653 -12.43 25.59 2.83
N LEU A 654 -11.65 24.83 3.61
CA LEU A 654 -10.58 23.96 3.10
C LEU A 654 -11.03 22.50 3.08
N LYS A 655 -10.60 21.76 2.07
CA LYS A 655 -10.69 20.30 2.00
C LYS A 655 -9.47 19.65 2.65
N VAL A 656 -9.66 18.48 3.25
CA VAL A 656 -8.61 17.73 3.97
C VAL A 656 -8.40 16.37 3.32
N LYS A 657 -7.15 16.01 3.02
CA LYS A 657 -6.82 14.70 2.44
C LYS A 657 -5.76 13.98 3.27
N LEU A 658 -5.81 12.65 3.25
CA LEU A 658 -4.87 11.81 4.00
C LEU A 658 -3.94 11.01 3.07
N TYR A 659 -2.72 10.78 3.54
CA TYR A 659 -1.89 9.65 3.11
C TYR A 659 -2.51 8.34 3.60
N TYR A 660 -2.95 7.46 2.69
CA TYR A 660 -3.46 6.12 3.02
C TYR A 660 -3.38 5.15 1.82
N THR A 661 -2.39 4.25 1.84
CA THR A 661 -2.12 3.24 0.79
C THR A 661 -2.08 1.83 1.40
N THR A 662 -1.55 0.82 0.69
CA THR A 662 -1.55 -0.59 1.13
C THR A 662 -0.18 -1.28 1.12
N ARG A 663 0.90 -0.65 0.64
CA ARG A 663 2.19 -1.33 0.44
C ARG A 663 2.78 -1.83 1.76
N GLU A 664 2.70 -0.98 2.77
CA GLU A 664 3.23 -1.20 4.12
C GLU A 664 2.09 -1.19 5.14
N LEU A 665 2.29 -1.83 6.28
CA LEU A 665 1.33 -1.84 7.38
C LEU A 665 2.05 -1.67 8.72
N THR A 666 1.63 -0.68 9.51
CA THR A 666 2.17 -0.44 10.86
C THR A 666 2.09 -1.67 11.77
N ASN A 667 3.07 -1.84 12.67
CA ASN A 667 3.00 -2.81 13.76
C ASN A 667 1.95 -2.49 14.83
N GLN A 668 1.32 -1.31 14.76
CA GLN A 668 0.28 -0.87 15.70
C GLN A 668 -1.13 -1.38 15.33
N VAL A 669 -1.29 -2.10 14.21
CA VAL A 669 -2.58 -2.63 13.78
C VAL A 669 -3.13 -3.63 14.82
N PRO A 670 -4.32 -3.39 15.42
CA PRO A 670 -4.94 -4.31 16.37
C PRO A 670 -5.04 -5.74 15.84
N GLU A 671 -5.37 -5.90 14.56
CA GLU A 671 -5.54 -7.21 13.91
C GLU A 671 -4.23 -7.94 13.58
N LEU A 672 -3.05 -7.42 13.94
CA LEU A 672 -1.73 -7.95 13.56
C LEU A 672 -1.62 -9.48 13.73
N TRP A 673 -2.04 -10.00 14.89
CA TRP A 673 -1.95 -11.42 15.21
C TRP A 673 -2.93 -12.29 14.42
N ALA A 674 -4.10 -11.74 14.08
CA ALA A 674 -5.02 -12.41 13.17
C ALA A 674 -4.45 -12.46 11.75
N LEU A 675 -3.85 -11.37 11.26
CA LEU A 675 -3.18 -11.35 9.96
C LEU A 675 -2.01 -12.34 9.90
N ARG A 676 -1.18 -12.40 10.95
CA ARG A 676 -0.06 -13.34 11.06
C ARG A 676 -0.51 -14.81 11.09
N SER A 677 -1.72 -15.08 11.58
CA SER A 677 -2.31 -16.43 11.57
C SER A 677 -2.69 -16.93 10.17
N LEU A 678 -2.78 -16.03 9.17
CA LEU A 678 -3.10 -16.36 7.78
C LEU A 678 -1.87 -16.80 6.96
N GLY A 679 -0.70 -16.92 7.60
CA GLY A 679 0.57 -17.14 6.94
C GLY A 679 1.00 -15.90 6.16
N ASN A 680 1.55 -16.10 4.96
CA ASN A 680 2.07 -15.02 4.12
C ASN A 680 1.00 -14.42 3.19
N GLU A 681 -0.29 -14.58 3.52
CA GLU A 681 -1.38 -14.07 2.68
C GLU A 681 -1.40 -12.54 2.66
N VAL A 682 -1.27 -11.90 3.81
CA VAL A 682 -1.38 -10.44 3.96
C VAL A 682 -0.03 -9.79 4.24
N LEU A 683 0.72 -10.34 5.19
CA LEU A 683 2.08 -9.88 5.51
C LEU A 683 3.07 -10.67 4.67
N ALA A 684 4.02 -9.98 4.05
CA ALA A 684 5.05 -10.62 3.26
C ALA A 684 6.04 -11.36 4.18
N ASP A 685 6.59 -12.46 3.68
CA ASP A 685 7.66 -13.18 4.36
C ASP A 685 8.97 -12.38 4.29
N GLY A 686 9.89 -12.67 5.21
CA GLY A 686 11.18 -12.01 5.25
C GLY A 686 12.09 -12.55 6.34
N ARG A 687 13.34 -12.07 6.35
CA ARG A 687 14.38 -12.51 7.30
C ARG A 687 14.16 -12.00 8.73
N GLY A 688 13.15 -11.17 8.97
CA GLY A 688 12.97 -10.45 10.22
C GLY A 688 14.02 -9.35 10.45
N GLY A 689 14.10 -8.84 11.67
CA GLY A 689 15.02 -7.77 12.06
C GLY A 689 14.30 -6.45 12.30
N GLY A 690 14.90 -5.34 11.87
CA GLY A 690 14.33 -4.00 12.08
C GLY A 690 14.33 -3.57 13.56
N TYR A 691 13.35 -2.73 13.92
CA TYR A 691 13.19 -2.18 15.26
C TYR A 691 12.97 -3.28 16.33
N VAL A 692 13.47 -3.06 17.55
CA VAL A 692 13.53 -4.10 18.60
C VAL A 692 12.18 -4.72 18.92
N TRP A 693 11.08 -3.95 18.92
CA TRP A 693 9.74 -4.49 19.15
C TRP A 693 9.39 -5.60 18.14
N LEU A 694 9.74 -5.45 16.86
CA LEU A 694 9.47 -6.51 15.86
C LEU A 694 10.25 -7.80 16.19
N ARG A 695 11.49 -7.67 16.65
CA ARG A 695 12.34 -8.81 17.02
C ARG A 695 11.86 -9.50 18.29
N GLU A 696 11.33 -8.73 19.22
CA GLU A 696 10.77 -9.22 20.48
C GLU A 696 9.48 -9.98 20.24
N HIS A 697 8.54 -9.40 19.48
CA HIS A 697 7.18 -9.92 19.37
C HIS A 697 6.95 -10.83 18.15
N LEU A 698 7.48 -10.43 16.98
CA LEU A 698 7.30 -11.23 15.76
C LEU A 698 8.35 -12.32 15.65
N VAL A 699 9.59 -12.09 16.06
CA VAL A 699 10.72 -13.05 15.98
C VAL A 699 11.16 -13.34 14.53
N ASP A 700 10.28 -13.93 13.71
CA ASP A 700 10.56 -14.41 12.36
C ASP A 700 9.36 -14.25 11.39
N HIS A 701 9.61 -14.53 10.10
CA HIS A 701 8.63 -14.51 9.02
C HIS A 701 7.93 -13.16 8.82
N TYR A 702 8.72 -12.10 8.69
CA TYR A 702 8.26 -10.77 8.34
C TYR A 702 9.39 -9.98 7.67
N ASP A 703 9.00 -8.95 6.91
CA ASP A 703 9.92 -8.02 6.24
C ASP A 703 9.72 -6.59 6.81
N PRO A 704 10.71 -6.03 7.55
CA PRO A 704 10.66 -4.66 8.07
C PRO A 704 10.77 -3.63 6.94
N GLN A 705 9.92 -2.61 7.00
CA GLN A 705 9.86 -1.52 6.02
C GLN A 705 10.06 -0.16 6.72
N TRP A 706 9.32 0.86 6.32
CA TRP A 706 9.40 2.22 6.87
C TRP A 706 9.44 2.22 8.42
N PHE A 707 10.34 3.04 8.97
CA PHE A 707 10.43 3.31 10.40
C PHE A 707 10.33 4.81 10.68
N THR A 708 9.59 5.20 11.71
CA THR A 708 9.61 6.59 12.20
C THR A 708 9.33 6.69 13.69
N THR A 709 9.99 7.64 14.35
CA THR A 709 9.59 8.11 15.68
C THR A 709 8.52 9.17 15.53
N ILE A 710 7.40 9.02 16.25
CA ILE A 710 6.29 9.96 16.13
C ILE A 710 6.38 10.98 17.27
N GLY A 711 6.53 12.25 16.93
CA GLY A 711 6.53 13.34 17.91
C GLY A 711 5.24 13.34 18.75
N GLY A 712 5.39 13.36 20.08
CA GLY A 712 4.25 13.34 21.02
C GLY A 712 3.71 11.94 21.35
N TYR A 713 4.30 10.86 20.81
CA TYR A 713 3.93 9.48 21.12
C TYR A 713 5.14 8.71 21.64
N GLU A 714 4.94 7.88 22.65
CA GLU A 714 6.00 7.00 23.15
C GLU A 714 6.36 5.88 22.16
N ARG A 715 5.42 5.52 21.29
CA ARG A 715 5.55 4.42 20.32
C ARG A 715 6.16 4.91 19.03
N SER A 716 7.00 4.06 18.42
CA SER A 716 7.47 4.23 17.05
C SER A 716 6.56 3.46 16.09
N ASP A 717 6.50 3.91 14.84
CA ASP A 717 5.93 3.14 13.74
C ASP A 717 7.04 2.30 13.12
N ALA A 718 6.90 0.98 13.19
CA ALA A 718 7.81 0.03 12.58
C ALA A 718 7.00 -0.84 11.61
N ALA A 719 6.93 -0.39 10.36
CA ALA A 719 6.03 -0.96 9.38
C ALA A 719 6.54 -2.30 8.83
N LEU A 720 5.60 -3.11 8.35
CA LEU A 720 5.81 -4.41 7.75
C LEU A 720 5.40 -4.37 6.28
N LEU A 721 6.11 -5.09 5.42
CA LEU A 721 5.72 -5.25 4.03
C LEU A 721 4.45 -6.11 3.92
N THR A 722 3.53 -5.70 3.04
CA THR A 722 2.38 -6.54 2.67
C THR A 722 2.68 -7.40 1.45
N SER A 723 2.01 -8.55 1.31
CA SER A 723 2.21 -9.49 0.19
C SER A 723 1.65 -9.02 -1.16
N GLY A 724 1.07 -7.81 -1.24
CA GLY A 724 0.37 -7.31 -2.42
C GLY A 724 -1.08 -7.79 -2.49
N ASP A 725 -1.49 -8.30 -3.66
CA ASP A 725 -2.88 -8.70 -3.93
C ASP A 725 -3.38 -9.80 -2.98
N SER A 726 -4.23 -9.40 -2.04
CA SER A 726 -4.74 -10.25 -0.96
C SER A 726 -6.08 -9.73 -0.45
N ARG A 727 -6.68 -10.45 0.51
CA ARG A 727 -7.88 -9.98 1.22
C ARG A 727 -7.69 -8.67 1.97
N TRP A 728 -6.44 -8.21 2.16
CA TRP A 728 -6.18 -6.89 2.72
C TRP A 728 -6.74 -5.76 1.85
N TYR A 729 -6.85 -5.95 0.53
CA TYR A 729 -7.52 -4.99 -0.35
C TYR A 729 -9.02 -4.84 -0.01
N ASN A 730 -9.69 -5.90 0.43
CA ASN A 730 -11.08 -5.81 0.89
C ASN A 730 -11.17 -5.04 2.22
N TYR A 731 -10.22 -5.26 3.14
CA TYR A 731 -10.10 -4.49 4.37
C TYR A 731 -9.90 -3.00 4.08
N TYR A 732 -8.97 -2.68 3.17
CA TYR A 732 -8.65 -1.32 2.76
C TYR A 732 -9.88 -0.58 2.20
N ILE A 733 -10.68 -1.23 1.34
CA ILE A 733 -11.86 -0.62 0.73
C ILE A 733 -12.98 -0.33 1.75
N GLU A 734 -13.29 -1.27 2.65
CA GLU A 734 -14.22 -1.02 3.77
C GLU A 734 -13.69 0.06 4.71
N GLY A 735 -12.40 -0.01 5.02
CA GLY A 735 -11.69 0.96 5.85
C GLY A 735 -11.75 2.37 5.28
N LEU A 736 -11.53 2.52 3.97
CA LEU A 736 -11.63 3.79 3.27
C LEU A 736 -13.06 4.35 3.31
N ARG A 737 -14.09 3.53 2.99
CA ARG A 737 -15.49 3.95 3.11
C ARG A 737 -15.79 4.45 4.52
N TRP A 738 -15.34 3.69 5.53
CA TRP A 738 -15.56 4.01 6.94
C TRP A 738 -14.84 5.30 7.33
N LEU A 739 -13.58 5.49 6.93
CA LEU A 739 -12.81 6.69 7.24
C LEU A 739 -13.46 7.95 6.66
N VAL A 740 -13.81 7.93 5.37
CA VAL A 740 -14.50 9.08 4.73
C VAL A 740 -15.79 9.42 5.47
N LYS A 741 -16.58 8.40 5.84
CA LYS A 741 -17.85 8.59 6.57
C LYS A 741 -17.66 9.20 7.95
N TYR A 742 -16.67 8.72 8.69
CA TYR A 742 -16.56 9.03 10.12
C TYR A 742 -15.54 10.10 10.48
N THR A 743 -14.65 10.48 9.57
CA THR A 743 -13.69 11.58 9.77
C THR A 743 -14.01 12.80 8.91
N GLY A 744 -14.79 12.62 7.84
CA GLY A 744 -15.16 13.68 6.91
C GLY A 744 -14.08 14.04 5.90
N ILE A 745 -12.96 13.31 5.83
CA ILE A 745 -11.88 13.60 4.86
C ILE A 745 -12.43 13.68 3.43
N ASP A 746 -11.88 14.59 2.64
CA ASP A 746 -12.35 14.90 1.29
C ASP A 746 -11.54 14.17 0.22
N GLY A 747 -10.65 13.26 0.59
CA GLY A 747 -9.82 12.62 -0.41
C GLY A 747 -8.56 11.97 0.12
N LEU A 748 -7.79 11.46 -0.82
CA LEU A 748 -6.51 10.82 -0.58
C LEU A 748 -5.38 11.53 -1.35
N TYR A 749 -4.21 11.45 -0.76
CA TYR A 749 -2.93 11.62 -1.42
C TYR A 749 -2.31 10.22 -1.54
N LEU A 750 -2.07 9.76 -2.78
CA LEU A 750 -1.47 8.46 -3.05
C LEU A 750 0.00 8.66 -3.42
N ASP A 751 0.87 7.97 -2.69
CA ASP A 751 2.31 7.99 -2.85
C ASP A 751 2.75 6.58 -3.24
N ASP A 752 3.10 6.39 -4.52
CA ASP A 752 3.45 5.13 -5.18
C ASP A 752 2.70 3.88 -4.67
N VAL A 753 1.75 3.38 -5.46
CA VAL A 753 0.83 2.34 -5.00
C VAL A 753 1.03 1.01 -5.72
N SER A 754 0.91 -0.08 -4.95
CA SER A 754 1.21 -1.44 -5.41
C SER A 754 0.03 -2.20 -6.02
N TYR A 755 -1.17 -1.61 -5.99
CA TYR A 755 -2.40 -2.22 -6.50
C TYR A 755 -2.68 -1.82 -7.95
N ASP A 756 -3.71 -2.42 -8.53
CA ASP A 756 -4.11 -2.19 -9.93
C ASP A 756 -5.27 -1.20 -10.05
N ARG A 757 -5.72 -0.97 -11.29
CA ARG A 757 -6.84 -0.08 -11.60
C ARG A 757 -8.17 -0.55 -11.00
N ASP A 758 -8.35 -1.86 -10.78
CA ASP A 758 -9.60 -2.39 -10.24
C ASP A 758 -9.76 -2.00 -8.78
N LEU A 759 -8.67 -1.99 -7.99
CA LEU A 759 -8.72 -1.45 -6.63
C LEU A 759 -9.01 0.05 -6.63
N LEU A 760 -8.36 0.84 -7.48
CA LEU A 760 -8.61 2.27 -7.56
C LEU A 760 -10.05 2.60 -7.98
N LYS A 761 -10.63 1.81 -8.89
CA LYS A 761 -12.04 1.90 -9.26
C LYS A 761 -12.96 1.64 -8.07
N ARG A 762 -12.66 0.62 -7.26
CA ARG A 762 -13.38 0.34 -6.00
C ARG A 762 -13.27 1.51 -5.02
N MET A 763 -12.07 2.08 -4.86
CA MET A 763 -11.84 3.25 -4.01
C MET A 763 -12.75 4.40 -4.43
N ARG A 764 -12.75 4.74 -5.73
CA ARG A 764 -13.58 5.83 -6.26
C ARG A 764 -15.06 5.60 -5.96
N LYS A 765 -15.57 4.39 -6.21
CA LYS A 765 -16.97 4.03 -5.92
C LYS A 765 -17.33 4.24 -4.45
N VAL A 766 -16.53 3.70 -3.52
CA VAL A 766 -16.89 3.75 -2.09
C VAL A 766 -16.73 5.12 -1.47
N MET A 767 -15.78 5.93 -1.97
CA MET A 767 -15.63 7.32 -1.57
C MET A 767 -16.84 8.14 -2.04
N ASP A 768 -17.20 8.04 -3.33
CA ASP A 768 -18.32 8.79 -3.90
C ASP A 768 -19.69 8.37 -3.33
N GLN A 769 -19.84 7.10 -2.91
CA GLN A 769 -21.04 6.63 -2.20
C GLN A 769 -21.30 7.36 -0.88
N VAL A 770 -20.24 7.79 -0.20
CA VAL A 770 -20.32 8.42 1.12
C VAL A 770 -20.22 9.93 1.01
N ARG A 771 -19.30 10.42 0.17
CA ARG A 771 -18.96 11.83 0.02
C ARG A 771 -18.60 12.11 -1.44
N PRO A 772 -19.60 12.39 -2.31
CA PRO A 772 -19.35 12.77 -3.68
C PRO A 772 -18.37 13.94 -3.79
N GLY A 773 -17.49 13.89 -4.79
CA GLY A 773 -16.52 14.97 -5.02
C GLY A 773 -15.23 14.83 -4.20
N CYS A 774 -14.99 13.65 -3.65
CA CYS A 774 -13.68 13.31 -3.10
C CYS A 774 -12.57 13.47 -4.15
N ILE A 775 -11.37 13.82 -3.69
CA ILE A 775 -10.21 14.13 -4.53
C ILE A 775 -9.12 13.08 -4.31
N ILE A 776 -8.60 12.51 -5.38
CA ILE A 776 -7.44 11.61 -5.33
C ILE A 776 -6.30 12.25 -6.12
N ASP A 777 -5.15 12.46 -5.50
CA ASP A 777 -3.93 12.81 -6.22
C ASP A 777 -3.01 11.62 -6.28
N LEU A 778 -2.21 11.56 -7.35
CA LEU A 778 -1.19 10.53 -7.52
C LEU A 778 0.19 11.16 -7.61
N HIS A 779 1.06 10.75 -6.69
CA HIS A 779 2.48 11.00 -6.68
C HIS A 779 3.24 9.74 -7.12
N SER A 780 4.41 9.95 -7.72
CA SER A 780 5.31 8.86 -8.06
C SER A 780 6.78 9.30 -8.11
N ASN A 781 7.64 8.37 -7.67
CA ASN A 781 9.08 8.40 -7.73
C ASN A 781 9.62 7.53 -8.87
N THR A 782 10.52 8.10 -9.67
CA THR A 782 11.16 7.37 -10.79
C THR A 782 12.02 6.17 -10.34
N GLY A 783 12.39 6.09 -9.06
CA GLY A 783 13.01 4.94 -8.44
C GLY A 783 12.11 3.70 -8.40
N PHE A 784 10.79 3.87 -8.27
CA PHE A 784 9.82 2.75 -8.23
C PHE A 784 9.13 2.52 -9.58
N SER A 785 8.91 3.59 -10.36
CA SER A 785 8.22 3.56 -11.65
C SER A 785 9.02 4.28 -12.73
N LYS A 786 9.52 3.54 -13.73
CA LYS A 786 10.21 4.15 -14.88
C LYS A 786 9.21 4.61 -15.93
N GLY A 787 9.06 5.93 -16.11
CA GLY A 787 8.03 6.51 -16.96
C GLY A 787 6.64 6.38 -16.34
N PRO A 788 6.41 6.98 -15.15
CA PRO A 788 5.19 6.76 -14.36
C PRO A 788 3.92 7.15 -15.12
N ALA A 789 3.99 8.15 -16.01
CA ALA A 789 2.85 8.51 -16.83
C ALA A 789 2.34 7.34 -17.69
N THR A 790 3.25 6.52 -18.23
CA THR A 790 2.87 5.29 -18.95
C THR A 790 2.36 4.23 -17.99
N GLN A 791 3.09 3.95 -16.90
CA GLN A 791 2.78 2.86 -15.96
C GLN A 791 1.47 3.07 -15.18
N TYR A 792 1.07 4.32 -14.94
CA TYR A 792 -0.16 4.68 -14.23
C TYR A 792 -1.31 5.11 -15.16
N THR A 793 -1.19 4.98 -16.49
CA THR A 793 -2.19 5.52 -17.44
C THR A 793 -3.62 5.06 -17.11
N GLU A 794 -3.77 3.81 -16.66
CA GLU A 794 -5.06 3.21 -16.32
C GLU A 794 -5.72 3.79 -15.06
N PHE A 795 -4.98 4.57 -14.27
CA PHE A 795 -5.47 5.20 -13.05
C PHE A 795 -6.08 6.57 -13.34
N PHE A 796 -5.68 7.18 -14.45
CA PHE A 796 -6.06 8.52 -14.83
C PHE A 796 -7.57 8.74 -14.90
N PRO A 797 -8.42 7.74 -15.25
CA PRO A 797 -9.86 7.88 -15.13
C PRO A 797 -10.35 8.29 -13.72
N TYR A 798 -9.70 7.78 -12.67
CA TYR A 798 -10.20 7.81 -11.29
C TYR A 798 -9.50 8.81 -10.35
N ILE A 799 -8.41 9.44 -10.80
CA ILE A 799 -7.70 10.48 -10.04
C ILE A 799 -8.06 11.90 -10.52
N ASN A 800 -7.70 12.91 -9.74
CA ASN A 800 -7.99 14.32 -10.04
C ASN A 800 -6.75 15.08 -10.48
N LYS A 801 -5.57 14.75 -9.93
CA LYS A 801 -4.35 15.52 -10.15
C LYS A 801 -3.09 14.67 -10.10
N LEU A 802 -2.10 15.03 -10.92
CA LEU A 802 -0.77 14.44 -10.88
C LEU A 802 0.18 15.28 -10.04
N TRP A 803 1.08 14.62 -9.33
CA TRP A 803 2.25 15.23 -8.70
C TRP A 803 3.47 14.35 -8.95
N PHE A 804 3.73 14.05 -10.22
CA PHE A 804 4.92 13.31 -10.63
C PHE A 804 6.13 14.21 -10.54
N GLY A 805 7.13 13.80 -9.76
CA GLY A 805 8.28 14.66 -9.63
C GLY A 805 9.45 14.14 -8.85
N GLU A 806 9.34 13.12 -7.99
CA GLU A 806 10.53 12.69 -7.23
C GLU A 806 11.58 12.08 -8.19
N SER A 807 12.80 12.64 -8.12
CA SER A 807 13.92 12.38 -9.03
C SER A 807 13.73 12.82 -10.51
N PHE A 808 12.69 13.59 -10.83
CA PHE A 808 12.51 14.14 -12.19
C PHE A 808 13.54 15.22 -12.51
N GLN A 809 14.23 15.07 -13.64
CA GLN A 809 15.26 15.99 -14.09
C GLN A 809 14.70 17.08 -15.03
N TYR A 810 13.79 17.91 -14.53
CA TYR A 810 13.02 18.91 -15.28
C TYR A 810 13.83 19.78 -16.26
N HIS A 811 15.06 20.15 -15.89
CA HIS A 811 15.94 20.96 -16.75
C HIS A 811 16.48 20.21 -17.98
N LYS A 812 16.63 18.89 -17.89
CA LYS A 812 17.13 18.02 -18.97
C LYS A 812 16.03 17.51 -19.91
N MET A 813 14.77 17.67 -19.51
CA MET A 813 13.63 17.14 -20.26
C MET A 813 13.30 18.01 -21.48
N PRO A 814 13.15 17.43 -22.69
CA PRO A 814 12.67 18.15 -23.87
C PRO A 814 11.17 18.48 -23.75
N PRO A 815 10.64 19.42 -24.57
CA PRO A 815 9.23 19.81 -24.50
C PRO A 815 8.23 18.66 -24.63
N ALA A 816 8.50 17.71 -25.54
CA ALA A 816 7.66 16.52 -25.69
C ALA A 816 7.56 15.72 -24.38
N ASN A 817 8.68 15.57 -23.66
CA ASN A 817 8.69 14.83 -22.39
C ASN A 817 7.89 15.54 -21.30
N TRP A 818 8.04 16.87 -21.19
CA TRP A 818 7.20 17.68 -20.29
C TRP A 818 5.70 17.51 -20.58
N LEU A 819 5.33 17.58 -21.86
CA LEU A 819 3.94 17.48 -22.27
C LEU A 819 3.33 16.11 -21.91
N VAL A 820 4.00 15.01 -22.24
CA VAL A 820 3.38 13.68 -22.14
C VAL A 820 3.66 12.94 -20.84
N GLU A 821 4.76 13.24 -20.13
CA GLU A 821 5.07 12.57 -18.87
C GLU A 821 4.73 13.38 -17.61
N VAL A 822 4.67 14.70 -17.71
CA VAL A 822 4.54 15.56 -16.52
C VAL A 822 3.22 16.31 -16.46
N SER A 823 2.77 16.88 -17.60
CA SER A 823 1.66 17.83 -17.59
C SER A 823 0.29 17.22 -17.26
N GLY A 824 0.08 15.95 -17.60
CA GLY A 824 -1.23 15.29 -17.54
C GLY A 824 -2.19 15.67 -18.68
N LEU A 825 -1.88 16.69 -19.49
CA LEU A 825 -2.79 17.26 -20.50
C LEU A 825 -3.27 16.23 -21.53
N PRO A 826 -2.43 15.34 -22.11
CA PRO A 826 -2.91 14.33 -23.07
C PRO A 826 -3.91 13.32 -22.48
N PHE A 827 -4.02 13.27 -21.15
CA PHE A 827 -4.91 12.36 -20.43
C PHE A 827 -6.14 13.06 -19.87
N GLY A 828 -6.24 14.40 -20.03
CA GLY A 828 -7.33 15.17 -19.43
C GLY A 828 -7.09 15.48 -17.95
N LEU A 829 -5.83 15.56 -17.54
CA LEU A 829 -5.41 15.89 -16.19
C LEU A 829 -4.52 17.14 -16.21
N MET A 830 -4.29 17.68 -15.02
CA MET A 830 -3.29 18.70 -14.75
C MET A 830 -2.27 18.17 -13.73
N GLY A 831 -1.09 18.77 -13.68
CA GLY A 831 0.01 18.34 -12.81
C GLY A 831 0.62 19.46 -11.97
N ASP A 832 1.32 19.07 -10.91
CA ASP A 832 2.24 19.91 -10.14
C ASP A 832 3.67 19.36 -10.22
N MET A 833 4.67 20.19 -9.91
CA MET A 833 6.09 19.79 -9.87
C MET A 833 6.59 19.51 -8.43
N LEU A 834 7.66 18.71 -8.28
CA LEU A 834 8.28 18.38 -6.99
C LEU A 834 9.80 18.60 -6.97
N HIS A 835 10.60 17.69 -7.55
CA HIS A 835 12.04 17.61 -7.31
C HIS A 835 12.80 18.90 -7.65
N GLY A 836 13.63 19.34 -6.69
CA GLY A 836 14.42 20.56 -6.75
C GLY A 836 13.59 21.85 -6.85
N GLY A 837 12.30 21.83 -6.52
CA GLY A 837 11.40 22.95 -6.77
C GLY A 837 10.95 23.11 -8.23
N GLY A 838 11.24 22.11 -9.08
CA GLY A 838 10.84 22.11 -10.48
C GLY A 838 11.54 23.17 -11.35
N ASN A 839 10.89 23.56 -12.45
CA ASN A 839 11.28 24.74 -13.22
C ASN A 839 10.04 25.63 -13.40
N PRO A 840 9.93 26.76 -12.67
CA PRO A 840 8.69 27.54 -12.66
C PRO A 840 8.39 28.18 -14.02
N TRP A 841 9.41 28.57 -14.80
CA TRP A 841 9.22 29.16 -16.13
C TRP A 841 8.64 28.15 -17.13
N ARG A 842 9.26 26.97 -17.23
CA ARG A 842 8.79 25.88 -18.10
C ARG A 842 7.46 25.31 -17.61
N GLY A 843 7.27 25.19 -16.29
CA GLY A 843 6.01 24.76 -15.69
C GLY A 843 4.83 25.63 -16.10
N MET A 844 5.02 26.96 -16.15
CA MET A 844 3.99 27.90 -16.59
C MET A 844 3.57 27.74 -18.07
N VAL A 845 4.40 27.17 -18.94
CA VAL A 845 3.98 26.80 -20.31
C VAL A 845 2.88 25.72 -20.28
N TYR A 846 2.81 24.91 -19.23
CA TYR A 846 1.81 23.85 -19.05
C TYR A 846 0.79 24.17 -17.93
N GLY A 847 0.81 25.38 -17.36
CA GLY A 847 -0.11 25.79 -16.28
C GLY A 847 0.26 25.23 -14.90
N MET A 848 1.51 24.84 -14.71
CA MET A 848 1.97 24.11 -13.52
C MET A 848 2.84 24.96 -12.60
N THR A 849 2.67 24.75 -11.29
CA THR A 849 3.59 25.22 -10.25
C THR A 849 4.02 24.06 -9.35
N VAL A 850 4.85 24.35 -8.34
CA VAL A 850 5.05 23.46 -7.19
C VAL A 850 3.90 23.60 -6.18
N ARG A 851 3.87 22.72 -5.16
CA ARG A 851 2.96 22.82 -4.01
C ARG A 851 3.59 23.66 -2.89
N TYR A 852 2.76 24.40 -2.16
CA TYR A 852 3.17 25.24 -1.03
C TYR A 852 2.93 24.48 0.30
N PRO A 853 3.78 24.65 1.33
CA PRO A 853 5.22 24.62 1.23
C PRO A 853 5.73 23.17 1.28
N TRP A 854 6.52 22.75 0.29
CA TRP A 854 7.21 21.45 0.34
C TRP A 854 8.72 21.65 0.31
N TYR A 855 9.46 20.97 1.19
CA TYR A 855 10.92 21.03 1.20
C TYR A 855 11.53 19.83 0.50
N THR A 856 12.39 20.06 -0.49
CA THR A 856 12.99 19.01 -1.32
C THR A 856 14.32 19.48 -1.91
N GLU A 857 15.35 18.63 -1.89
CA GLU A 857 16.69 18.92 -2.42
C GLU A 857 17.29 20.29 -1.99
N GLY A 858 17.07 20.72 -0.75
CA GLY A 858 17.58 22.01 -0.26
C GLY A 858 16.72 23.23 -0.60
N VAL A 859 15.58 23.02 -1.26
CA VAL A 859 14.69 24.08 -1.75
C VAL A 859 13.36 24.02 -1.01
N ASN A 860 12.92 25.17 -0.49
CA ASN A 860 11.55 25.35 -0.01
C ASN A 860 10.66 25.81 -1.17
N CYS A 861 9.68 24.99 -1.53
CA CYS A 861 8.79 25.24 -2.65
C CYS A 861 7.76 26.32 -2.29
N ASP A 862 7.82 27.45 -2.99
CA ASP A 862 6.90 28.58 -2.76
C ASP A 862 6.40 29.18 -4.09
N PRO A 863 5.17 28.88 -4.51
CA PRO A 863 4.57 29.39 -5.74
C PRO A 863 3.73 30.66 -5.55
N ARG A 864 3.64 31.23 -4.33
CA ARG A 864 2.62 32.23 -3.97
C ARG A 864 2.71 33.52 -4.78
N ASP A 865 3.92 33.95 -5.16
CA ASP A 865 4.10 35.15 -5.99
C ASP A 865 3.56 34.96 -7.42
N ILE A 866 3.63 33.74 -7.96
CA ILE A 866 3.01 33.39 -9.25
C ILE A 866 1.49 33.35 -9.10
N TRP A 867 0.98 32.78 -8.01
CA TRP A 867 -0.45 32.75 -7.71
C TRP A 867 -1.07 34.14 -7.60
N LYS A 868 -0.33 35.13 -7.09
CA LYS A 868 -0.79 36.52 -7.09
C LYS A 868 -1.01 37.05 -8.51
N VAL A 869 -0.08 36.78 -9.44
CA VAL A 869 -0.25 37.17 -10.84
C VAL A 869 -1.42 36.43 -11.49
N TRP A 870 -1.63 35.17 -11.13
CA TRP A 870 -2.81 34.41 -11.57
C TRP A 870 -4.12 35.06 -11.13
N ASP A 871 -4.21 35.50 -9.87
CA ASP A 871 -5.40 36.16 -9.31
C ASP A 871 -5.60 37.54 -9.93
N ASP A 872 -4.55 38.36 -9.99
CA ASP A 872 -4.58 39.71 -10.57
C ASP A 872 -4.96 39.68 -12.05
N PHE A 873 -4.60 38.60 -12.77
CA PHE A 873 -5.02 38.35 -14.15
C PHE A 873 -6.44 37.74 -14.25
N GLY A 874 -6.86 36.99 -13.23
CA GLY A 874 -8.03 36.10 -13.23
C GLY A 874 -7.87 34.90 -14.16
N ILE A 875 -6.76 34.19 -14.04
CA ILE A 875 -6.40 33.04 -14.90
C ILE A 875 -7.39 31.88 -14.81
N ALA A 876 -8.11 31.76 -13.68
CA ALA A 876 -9.05 30.65 -13.44
C ALA A 876 -10.21 30.60 -14.45
N ASP A 877 -10.55 31.75 -15.06
CA ASP A 877 -11.58 31.85 -16.09
C ASP A 877 -10.99 32.00 -17.51
N ALA A 878 -9.67 31.85 -17.66
CA ALA A 878 -8.99 32.00 -18.94
C ALA A 878 -8.98 30.69 -19.75
N LYS A 879 -9.12 30.81 -21.07
CA LYS A 879 -8.91 29.70 -21.99
C LYS A 879 -7.41 29.51 -22.24
N MET A 880 -6.89 28.35 -21.82
CA MET A 880 -5.53 27.91 -22.10
C MET A 880 -5.40 27.43 -23.55
N THR A 881 -4.36 27.88 -24.25
CA THR A 881 -4.03 27.46 -25.62
C THR A 881 -2.52 27.34 -25.75
N GLY A 882 -2.02 26.10 -25.69
CA GLY A 882 -0.60 25.80 -25.67
C GLY A 882 0.05 25.72 -27.04
N TYR A 883 1.38 25.68 -27.05
CA TYR A 883 2.19 25.55 -28.27
C TYR A 883 1.92 24.23 -29.03
N TRP A 884 1.38 23.22 -28.35
CA TRP A 884 1.09 21.91 -28.93
C TRP A 884 -0.14 21.90 -29.85
N GLU A 885 -1.01 22.89 -29.73
CA GLU A 885 -2.22 23.01 -30.53
C GLU A 885 -1.88 23.04 -32.03
N LYS A 886 -2.74 22.47 -32.88
CA LYS A 886 -2.53 22.49 -34.33
C LYS A 886 -2.43 23.92 -34.88
N ALA A 887 -3.12 24.85 -34.23
CA ALA A 887 -3.18 26.25 -34.64
C ALA A 887 -3.08 27.15 -33.38
N PRO A 888 -1.88 27.27 -32.79
CA PRO A 888 -1.68 28.03 -31.57
C PRO A 888 -1.97 29.51 -31.81
N VAL A 889 -2.45 30.21 -30.79
CA VAL A 889 -2.75 31.66 -30.87
C VAL A 889 -1.50 32.53 -30.66
N VAL A 890 -0.44 31.94 -30.11
CA VAL A 890 0.85 32.59 -29.91
C VAL A 890 1.98 31.62 -30.23
N THR A 891 2.98 32.08 -30.97
CA THR A 891 4.25 31.38 -31.16
C THR A 891 5.41 32.35 -31.00
N THR A 892 6.64 31.84 -31.03
CA THR A 892 7.84 32.67 -31.17
C THR A 892 8.53 32.37 -32.50
N ASP A 893 9.43 33.24 -32.93
CA ASP A 893 10.28 33.02 -34.11
C ASP A 893 11.49 32.10 -33.82
N ASN A 894 11.59 31.53 -32.61
CA ASN A 894 12.61 30.55 -32.26
C ASN A 894 11.95 29.24 -31.76
N PRO A 895 12.15 28.10 -32.44
CA PRO A 895 11.50 26.84 -32.07
C PRO A 895 11.93 26.28 -30.71
N ALA A 896 13.07 26.74 -30.16
CA ALA A 896 13.52 26.36 -28.82
C ALA A 896 12.90 27.23 -27.71
N VAL A 897 12.11 28.26 -28.05
CA VAL A 897 11.40 29.11 -27.09
C VAL A 897 9.90 28.99 -27.32
N LEU A 898 9.22 28.36 -26.37
CA LEU A 898 7.82 28.00 -26.49
C LEU A 898 6.92 28.98 -25.74
N ALA A 899 5.69 29.13 -26.23
CA ALA A 899 4.71 30.04 -25.65
C ALA A 899 3.34 29.36 -25.50
N THR A 900 2.68 29.63 -24.37
CA THR A 900 1.29 29.25 -24.10
C THR A 900 0.50 30.49 -23.74
N ALA A 901 -0.68 30.64 -24.34
CA ALA A 901 -1.60 31.73 -24.07
C ALA A 901 -2.71 31.31 -23.09
N TYR A 902 -3.05 32.22 -22.19
CA TYR A 902 -4.22 32.18 -21.32
C TYR A 902 -5.06 33.40 -21.67
N SER A 903 -6.15 33.15 -22.38
CA SER A 903 -6.97 34.20 -23.01
C SER A 903 -8.27 34.43 -22.26
N ARG A 904 -8.53 35.69 -21.92
CA ARG A 904 -9.83 36.23 -21.51
C ARG A 904 -10.36 37.14 -22.62
N ASN A 905 -11.60 37.60 -22.48
CA ASN A 905 -12.20 38.51 -23.45
C ASN A 905 -11.44 39.84 -23.56
N ASP A 906 -10.87 40.33 -22.46
CA ASP A 906 -10.28 41.66 -22.29
C ASP A 906 -8.77 41.64 -22.00
N ARG A 907 -8.21 40.48 -21.61
CA ARG A 907 -6.81 40.33 -21.18
C ARG A 907 -6.19 39.03 -21.69
N LEU A 908 -4.90 39.06 -21.98
CA LEU A 908 -4.10 37.94 -22.47
C LEU A 908 -2.84 37.79 -21.62
N LEU A 909 -2.64 36.62 -21.03
CA LEU A 909 -1.41 36.24 -20.35
C LEU A 909 -0.66 35.23 -21.20
N ILE A 910 0.62 35.46 -21.44
CA ILE A 910 1.49 34.62 -22.26
C ILE A 910 2.62 34.12 -21.38
N ALA A 911 2.70 32.80 -21.19
CA ALA A 911 3.86 32.15 -20.59
C ALA A 911 4.85 31.78 -21.68
N VAL A 912 6.09 32.27 -21.57
CA VAL A 912 7.19 32.00 -22.49
C VAL A 912 8.31 31.30 -21.73
N ALA A 913 8.90 30.24 -22.27
CA ALA A 913 10.08 29.60 -21.66
C ALA A 913 11.06 29.00 -22.68
N SER A 914 12.34 28.96 -22.31
CA SER A 914 13.44 28.55 -23.19
C SER A 914 13.96 27.12 -22.92
N TRP A 915 14.12 26.39 -24.02
CA TRP A 915 14.89 25.14 -24.15
C TRP A 915 16.20 25.35 -24.94
N ALA A 916 16.52 26.59 -25.34
CA ALA A 916 17.80 26.90 -25.96
C ALA A 916 18.96 26.75 -24.97
N THR A 917 20.13 26.40 -25.49
CA THR A 917 21.40 26.34 -24.72
C THR A 917 21.86 27.72 -24.29
N ASP A 918 21.63 28.72 -25.13
CA ASP A 918 22.07 30.10 -24.97
C ASP A 918 20.86 31.05 -24.88
N THR A 919 21.11 32.29 -24.46
CA THR A 919 20.07 33.33 -24.40
C THR A 919 19.52 33.57 -25.80
N ALA A 920 18.23 33.35 -25.98
CA ALA A 920 17.52 33.58 -27.23
C ALA A 920 16.81 34.93 -27.20
N VAL A 921 16.86 35.68 -28.29
CA VAL A 921 16.13 36.95 -28.42
C VAL A 921 15.00 36.74 -29.42
N VAL A 922 13.75 36.71 -28.94
CA VAL A 922 12.59 36.23 -29.72
C VAL A 922 11.53 37.29 -29.96
N LYS A 923 10.81 37.18 -31.07
CA LYS A 923 9.60 37.95 -31.35
C LYS A 923 8.36 37.09 -31.07
N LEU A 924 7.34 37.67 -30.41
CA LEU A 924 6.05 37.03 -30.25
C LEU A 924 5.20 37.21 -31.51
N ASN A 925 4.69 36.10 -32.04
CA ASN A 925 3.75 36.08 -33.16
C ASN A 925 2.36 35.74 -32.62
N ILE A 926 1.50 36.76 -32.46
CA ILE A 926 0.18 36.62 -31.87
C ILE A 926 -0.90 36.70 -32.95
N ASP A 927 -1.74 35.68 -33.05
CA ASP A 927 -2.91 35.64 -33.95
C ASP A 927 -4.09 36.37 -33.30
N TRP A 928 -4.09 37.70 -33.42
CA TRP A 928 -5.13 38.57 -32.88
C TRP A 928 -6.52 38.24 -33.41
N LYS A 929 -6.61 37.78 -34.66
CA LYS A 929 -7.89 37.40 -35.29
C LYS A 929 -8.49 36.19 -34.59
N ARG A 930 -7.69 35.18 -34.26
CA ARG A 930 -8.15 34.00 -33.52
C ARG A 930 -8.49 34.29 -32.06
N ILE A 931 -7.79 35.26 -31.45
CA ILE A 931 -8.15 35.77 -30.11
C ILE A 931 -9.44 36.61 -30.16
N GLY A 932 -9.78 37.19 -31.32
CA GLY A 932 -10.95 38.05 -31.50
C GLY A 932 -10.67 39.51 -31.15
N TRP A 933 -9.41 39.94 -31.17
CA TRP A 933 -8.99 41.30 -30.82
C TRP A 933 -8.52 42.09 -32.05
N SER A 934 -8.71 43.40 -31.99
CA SER A 934 -8.14 44.37 -32.94
C SER A 934 -7.25 45.35 -32.16
N PRO A 935 -5.97 45.00 -31.91
CA PRO A 935 -5.12 45.79 -31.03
C PRO A 935 -4.85 47.18 -31.62
N ARG A 936 -5.22 48.25 -30.91
CA ARG A 936 -5.08 49.66 -31.36
C ARG A 936 -3.77 50.33 -30.89
N GLY A 937 -2.74 49.52 -30.61
CA GLY A 937 -1.59 49.86 -29.77
C GLY A 937 -1.58 48.98 -28.52
N GLY A 938 -0.47 48.92 -27.78
CA GLY A 938 -0.41 48.16 -26.53
C GLY A 938 1.00 47.77 -26.11
N SER A 939 1.33 48.05 -24.85
CA SER A 939 2.57 47.60 -24.21
C SER A 939 2.41 46.16 -23.71
N VAL A 940 3.37 45.30 -24.00
CA VAL A 940 3.48 43.97 -23.37
C VAL A 940 4.12 44.17 -21.99
N LYS A 941 3.39 43.87 -20.92
CA LYS A 941 3.86 44.09 -19.54
C LYS A 941 4.33 42.78 -18.92
N ALA A 942 5.56 42.76 -18.43
CA ALA A 942 6.05 41.76 -17.50
C ALA A 942 5.86 42.30 -16.07
N PRO A 943 4.93 41.78 -15.25
CA PRO A 943 4.83 42.18 -13.85
C PRO A 943 6.07 41.74 -13.06
N LEU A 944 6.38 42.42 -11.95
CA LEU A 944 7.41 41.95 -11.01
C LEU A 944 6.92 40.66 -10.34
N ILE A 945 7.75 39.61 -10.39
CA ILE A 945 7.52 38.37 -9.65
C ILE A 945 8.86 38.01 -8.98
N PRO A 946 8.99 38.17 -7.64
CA PRO A 946 10.22 37.86 -6.93
C PRO A 946 10.76 36.47 -7.26
N GLY A 947 12.07 36.36 -7.49
CA GLY A 947 12.73 35.10 -7.88
C GLY A 947 12.42 34.57 -9.28
N PHE A 948 11.43 35.13 -10.00
CA PHE A 948 10.98 34.66 -11.32
C PHE A 948 11.30 35.66 -12.45
N GLN A 949 10.89 36.94 -12.33
CA GLN A 949 11.16 37.97 -13.33
C GLN A 949 11.13 39.40 -12.74
N PRO A 950 11.92 40.35 -13.27
CA PRO A 950 11.78 41.77 -12.95
C PRO A 950 10.55 42.38 -13.64
N ALA A 951 10.07 43.52 -13.12
CA ALA A 951 9.10 44.32 -13.86
C ALA A 951 9.73 44.89 -15.13
N GLN A 952 9.07 44.73 -16.27
CA GLN A 952 9.53 45.24 -17.56
C GLN A 952 8.33 45.58 -18.47
N LYS A 953 8.52 46.55 -19.36
CA LYS A 953 7.59 46.82 -20.47
C LYS A 953 8.32 46.58 -21.78
N PHE A 954 7.64 45.92 -22.71
CA PHE A 954 8.09 45.75 -24.08
C PHE A 954 7.08 46.40 -25.03
N GLU A 955 7.57 47.02 -26.09
CA GLU A 955 6.71 47.42 -27.20
C GLU A 955 6.17 46.19 -27.93
N LYS A 956 5.01 46.29 -28.58
CA LYS A 956 4.28 45.20 -29.24
C LYS A 956 5.15 44.28 -30.11
N ASP A 957 6.11 44.86 -30.84
CA ASP A 957 7.00 44.17 -31.77
C ASP A 957 8.46 44.08 -31.28
N GLN A 958 8.73 44.52 -30.04
CA GLN A 958 10.05 44.46 -29.46
C GLN A 958 10.47 43.00 -29.25
N ARG A 959 11.72 42.69 -29.56
CA ARG A 959 12.28 41.37 -29.30
C ARG A 959 12.58 41.22 -27.81
N ILE A 960 12.23 40.06 -27.26
CA ILE A 960 12.31 39.75 -25.83
C ILE A 960 13.49 38.79 -25.60
N PRO A 961 14.46 39.14 -24.74
CA PRO A 961 15.54 38.23 -24.36
C PRO A 961 15.02 37.16 -23.39
N VAL A 962 15.32 35.90 -23.66
CA VAL A 962 14.93 34.75 -22.84
C VAL A 962 16.17 33.92 -22.55
N ALA A 963 16.64 33.95 -21.30
CA ALA A 963 17.80 33.20 -20.86
C ALA A 963 17.53 31.67 -20.86
N PRO A 964 18.58 30.83 -20.96
CA PRO A 964 18.44 29.37 -20.89
C PRO A 964 17.65 28.94 -19.65
N GLN A 965 16.72 28.01 -19.82
CA GLN A 965 15.89 27.44 -18.75
C GLN A 965 14.99 28.44 -18.00
N LYS A 966 14.95 29.70 -18.44
CA LYS A 966 14.09 30.76 -17.89
C LYS A 966 13.00 31.16 -18.89
N GLY A 967 12.26 32.20 -18.55
CA GLY A 967 11.05 32.60 -19.26
C GLY A 967 10.47 33.91 -18.76
N TRP A 968 9.27 34.23 -19.25
CA TRP A 968 8.48 35.39 -18.86
C TRP A 968 7.00 35.03 -18.75
N LEU A 969 6.31 35.67 -17.81
CA LEU A 969 4.86 35.87 -17.82
C LEU A 969 4.59 37.28 -18.30
N LEU A 970 3.90 37.38 -19.43
CA LEU A 970 3.64 38.63 -20.13
C LEU A 970 2.14 38.86 -20.18
N ILE A 971 1.69 40.07 -19.87
CA ILE A 971 0.29 40.47 -19.86
C ILE A 971 0.07 41.54 -20.92
N ILE A 972 -0.99 41.37 -21.71
CA ILE A 972 -1.48 42.32 -22.69
C ILE A 972 -2.94 42.58 -22.37
N ASP A 973 -3.28 43.84 -22.19
CA ASP A 973 -4.66 44.30 -22.03
C ASP A 973 -5.17 44.72 -23.43
N GLN A 974 -6.43 44.39 -23.76
CA GLN A 974 -7.09 44.78 -25.00
C GLN A 974 -7.26 46.31 -25.09
#